data_AF-A0A964LLE4-F1
#
_entry.id   AF-A0A964LLE4-F1
#
_cell.length_a   1.000
_cell.length_b   1.000
_cell.length_c   1.000
_cell.angle_alpha   90.00
_cell.angle_beta   90.00
_cell.angle_gamma   90.00
#
_symmetry.space_group_name_H-M   'P 1'
#
loop_
_entity.id
_entity.type
_entity.pdbx_description
1 polymer ?
#
loop_
_entity_poly.entity_id
_entity_poly.type
_entity_poly.pdbx_seq_one_letter_code
_entity_poly.pdbx_strand_id
1 'polypeptide(L)'
;MTGTALDPVPEFRGLLAKHAERLDLSLIDRALAFSASAHRGQKRMSGEDFVSHSIAVATILVDQFLDSTSIAAALLHDVVEDSELGVEDIAAEFGPEVAELVDGLTKISHLTFRSRAEEQVENYRKLLLSIAKDARVIIIKLADRLHNMRTLEHLSPERQARIATETGEIYAPLAHRFGMAKVKAELEDLSFKFLEPEEYSGLARQVASKRAEREEMIEALRRPLESELAKAGIAHAEVTGRPKHLWSIYQKMRKRALPFDQVYDMMALRIVVADVPSCYHVLGILHHSWTPVQDRIKDYIASPKSNGYQSLHTTIFGPGSQLYEVQIRTPDMHRTAEFGIAAHWLYKSDRTERDEFDQHFEWFRELLELQQDTHSQEEFLEFLKLDLYQDEIFVFTPQGDVKQLPKGATAIDFAFFVHTEVGLRCQGAKINGRIAPLHREIKNGDTVEILTSPTAKPSRDWLNHVRTGRARQRIKQWVRHEEETVSIGLGRDILAREVKRRRLDPPAAAALDRAAKALGLTEGRALEVSIGRGDLAIGQLMKALYPDLTDEDLREPKPTVFGRMLNRIRLGRGIKIQGVDGLLVRYAQCCQPVPGDTVVGYVTQGRGISIHRADCPNLLTLQEGDRRVEIDWQEQAGESFAVRLLWNADDRRGLYADILQAVSQTGTNIRRADLHTKDGSAFGTIFVEVDNLTHLAKVLKAVRRIKGVVSVDRREIQAG
;
A
#
# COMPACT_ATOMS: atom_id res chain seq x y z
N MET A 1 23.49 -31.16 -33.07
CA MET A 1 24.07 -30.06 -33.89
C MET A 1 24.40 -28.94 -32.93
N THR A 2 25.70 -28.73 -32.76
CA THR A 2 26.36 -27.86 -31.78
C THR A 2 26.10 -26.39 -32.10
N GLY A 3 25.41 -25.69 -31.21
CA GLY A 3 25.30 -24.23 -31.25
C GLY A 3 26.66 -23.63 -30.90
N THR A 4 27.27 -22.97 -31.87
CA THR A 4 28.46 -22.14 -31.70
C THR A 4 28.14 -20.97 -30.77
N ALA A 5 28.71 -20.97 -29.56
CA ALA A 5 28.84 -19.76 -28.77
C ALA A 5 29.70 -18.76 -29.57
N LEU A 6 29.09 -17.67 -29.99
CA LEU A 6 29.77 -16.55 -30.66
C LEU A 6 30.76 -15.95 -29.67
N ASP A 7 32.03 -15.88 -30.04
CA ASP A 7 33.00 -15.02 -29.37
C ASP A 7 32.44 -13.58 -29.42
N PRO A 8 32.11 -12.92 -28.29
CA PRO A 8 31.37 -11.65 -28.30
C PRO A 8 32.25 -10.46 -28.72
N VAL A 9 33.57 -10.63 -28.82
CA VAL A 9 34.54 -9.55 -29.09
C VAL A 9 34.37 -8.90 -30.47
N PRO A 10 34.17 -9.64 -31.59
CA PRO A 10 34.03 -9.03 -32.92
C PRO A 10 32.71 -8.25 -33.09
N GLU A 11 31.61 -8.76 -32.52
CA GLU A 11 30.30 -8.09 -32.58
C GLU A 11 30.31 -6.80 -31.76
N PHE A 12 30.88 -6.85 -30.54
CA PHE A 12 31.05 -5.68 -29.69
C PHE A 12 31.90 -4.60 -30.37
N ARG A 13 33.03 -4.97 -30.99
CA ARG A 13 33.87 -4.03 -31.75
C ARG A 13 33.16 -3.44 -32.96
N GLY A 14 32.37 -4.25 -33.68
CA GLY A 14 31.54 -3.77 -34.79
C GLY A 14 30.50 -2.75 -34.36
N LEU A 15 29.92 -2.93 -33.17
CA LEU A 15 28.95 -2.00 -32.59
C LEU A 15 29.64 -0.70 -32.11
N LEU A 16 30.79 -0.80 -31.44
CA LEU A 16 31.59 0.36 -31.05
C LEU A 16 32.00 1.21 -32.25
N ALA A 17 32.38 0.58 -33.36
CA ALA A 17 32.75 1.28 -34.60
C ALA A 17 31.58 2.09 -35.19
N LYS A 18 30.34 1.60 -35.08
CA LYS A 18 29.13 2.35 -35.52
C LYS A 18 28.87 3.60 -34.68
N HIS A 19 29.39 3.65 -33.45
CA HIS A 19 29.21 4.76 -32.52
C HIS A 19 30.53 5.46 -32.17
N ALA A 20 31.57 5.28 -32.98
CA ALA A 20 32.92 5.78 -32.73
C ALA A 20 32.99 7.31 -32.58
N GLU A 21 32.14 8.04 -33.29
CA GLU A 21 32.08 9.52 -33.20
C GLU A 21 31.61 10.02 -31.83
N ARG A 22 30.89 9.18 -31.06
CA ARG A 22 30.33 9.50 -29.75
C ARG A 22 31.17 8.96 -28.60
N LEU A 23 31.92 7.88 -28.83
CA LEU A 23 32.57 7.11 -27.78
C LEU A 23 34.09 7.31 -27.80
N ASP A 24 34.66 7.56 -26.62
CA ASP A 24 36.09 7.38 -26.39
C ASP A 24 36.45 5.89 -26.43
N LEU A 25 36.82 5.43 -27.63
CA LEU A 25 37.25 4.04 -27.87
C LEU A 25 38.52 3.70 -27.09
N SER A 26 39.40 4.68 -26.83
CA SER A 26 40.65 4.44 -26.11
C SER A 26 40.41 4.11 -24.65
N LEU A 27 39.43 4.76 -24.01
CA LEU A 27 39.01 4.44 -22.65
C LEU A 27 38.40 3.03 -22.57
N ILE A 28 37.53 2.69 -23.52
CA ILE A 28 36.84 1.40 -23.56
C ILE A 28 37.82 0.25 -23.82
N ASP A 29 38.77 0.42 -24.75
CA ASP A 29 39.79 -0.59 -25.03
C ASP A 29 40.72 -0.82 -23.83
N ARG A 30 41.09 0.26 -23.10
CA ARG A 30 41.85 0.13 -21.85
C ARG A 30 41.07 -0.61 -20.77
N ALA A 31 39.79 -0.27 -20.57
CA ALA A 31 38.93 -0.95 -19.60
C ALA A 31 38.75 -2.44 -19.93
N LEU A 32 38.59 -2.76 -21.22
CA LEU A 32 38.49 -4.14 -21.69
C LEU A 32 39.79 -4.93 -21.44
N ALA A 33 40.93 -4.34 -21.75
CA ALA A 33 42.24 -4.97 -21.51
C ALA A 33 42.50 -5.19 -20.00
N PHE A 34 42.11 -4.21 -19.18
CA PHE A 34 42.21 -4.29 -17.73
C PHE A 34 41.33 -5.40 -17.14
N SER A 35 40.05 -5.46 -17.51
CA SER A 35 39.13 -6.53 -17.09
C SER A 35 39.63 -7.90 -17.55
N ALA A 36 40.09 -8.02 -18.81
CA ALA A 36 40.66 -9.26 -19.33
C ALA A 36 41.92 -9.73 -18.59
N SER A 37 42.74 -8.79 -18.12
CA SER A 37 43.89 -9.10 -17.28
C SER A 37 43.47 -9.53 -15.87
N ALA A 38 42.51 -8.85 -15.26
CA ALA A 38 42.04 -9.11 -13.91
C ALA A 38 41.36 -10.49 -13.77
N HIS A 39 40.55 -10.90 -14.75
CA HIS A 39 39.85 -12.19 -14.73
C HIS A 39 40.61 -13.32 -15.45
N ARG A 40 41.91 -13.15 -15.70
CA ARG A 40 42.72 -14.15 -16.43
C ARG A 40 42.69 -15.51 -15.71
N GLY A 41 42.17 -16.52 -16.40
CA GLY A 41 42.08 -17.90 -15.88
C GLY A 41 40.80 -18.20 -15.09
N GLN A 42 39.89 -17.24 -14.94
CA GLN A 42 38.57 -17.46 -14.32
C GLN A 42 37.53 -17.85 -15.37
N LYS A 43 36.71 -18.86 -15.04
CA LYS A 43 35.61 -19.33 -15.89
C LYS A 43 34.28 -19.24 -15.16
N ARG A 44 33.21 -18.89 -15.89
CA ARG A 44 31.84 -18.95 -15.36
C ARG A 44 31.36 -20.39 -15.22
N MET A 45 30.26 -20.57 -14.48
CA MET A 45 29.55 -21.85 -14.35
C MET A 45 29.07 -22.42 -15.71
N SER A 46 28.89 -21.57 -16.72
CA SER A 46 28.60 -21.96 -18.12
C SER A 46 29.82 -22.55 -18.86
N GLY A 47 31.03 -22.37 -18.33
CA GLY A 47 32.29 -22.78 -18.96
C GLY A 47 32.97 -21.70 -19.83
N GLU A 48 32.32 -20.56 -20.04
CA GLU A 48 32.83 -19.40 -20.78
C GLU A 48 33.80 -18.56 -19.93
N ASP A 49 34.68 -17.80 -20.60
CA ASP A 49 35.59 -16.87 -19.93
C ASP A 49 34.80 -15.76 -19.24
N PHE A 50 35.18 -15.40 -18.02
CA PHE A 50 34.43 -14.45 -17.19
C PHE A 50 34.19 -13.09 -17.88
N VAL A 51 35.17 -12.64 -18.66
CA VAL A 51 35.15 -11.39 -19.45
C VAL A 51 33.98 -11.32 -20.45
N SER A 52 33.49 -12.47 -20.92
CA SER A 52 32.36 -12.54 -21.86
C SER A 52 31.09 -11.87 -21.30
N HIS A 53 30.86 -11.99 -19.99
CA HIS A 53 29.73 -11.36 -19.31
C HIS A 53 29.86 -9.83 -19.35
N SER A 54 31.00 -9.31 -18.91
CA SER A 54 31.26 -7.86 -18.88
C SER A 54 31.15 -7.25 -20.28
N ILE A 55 31.64 -7.95 -21.31
CA ILE A 55 31.48 -7.53 -22.72
C ILE A 55 30.00 -7.52 -23.12
N ALA A 56 29.23 -8.54 -22.75
CA ALA A 56 27.81 -8.60 -23.10
C ALA A 56 26.99 -7.50 -22.40
N VAL A 57 27.30 -7.19 -21.13
CA VAL A 57 26.70 -6.04 -20.41
C VAL A 57 27.07 -4.73 -21.09
N ALA A 58 28.35 -4.53 -21.42
CA ALA A 58 28.81 -3.36 -22.17
C ALA A 58 28.12 -3.24 -23.54
N THR A 59 27.91 -4.37 -24.24
CA THR A 59 27.20 -4.41 -25.53
C THR A 59 25.76 -3.92 -25.39
N ILE A 60 25.04 -4.34 -24.34
CA ILE A 60 23.70 -3.86 -24.04
C ILE A 60 23.70 -2.34 -23.82
N LEU A 61 24.69 -1.81 -23.10
CA LEU A 61 24.79 -0.37 -22.82
C LEU A 61 25.14 0.46 -24.06
N VAL A 62 25.95 -0.08 -24.97
CA VAL A 62 26.22 0.57 -26.26
C VAL A 62 24.94 0.64 -27.11
N ASP A 63 24.13 -0.42 -27.16
CA ASP A 63 22.82 -0.43 -27.86
C ASP A 63 21.82 0.57 -27.23
N GLN A 64 21.95 0.83 -25.93
CA GLN A 64 21.17 1.85 -25.21
C GLN A 64 21.77 3.26 -25.33
N PHE A 65 22.82 3.43 -26.15
CA PHE A 65 23.50 4.69 -26.42
C PHE A 65 24.15 5.38 -25.20
N LEU A 66 24.57 4.63 -24.17
CA LEU A 66 25.24 5.19 -22.99
C LEU A 66 26.67 5.69 -23.27
N ASP A 67 27.16 6.58 -22.42
CA ASP A 67 28.48 7.24 -22.47
C ASP A 67 29.65 6.28 -22.19
N SER A 68 30.85 6.68 -22.64
CA SER A 68 32.08 5.87 -22.50
C SER A 68 32.41 5.53 -21.04
N THR A 69 32.14 6.43 -20.11
CA THR A 69 32.35 6.22 -18.67
C THR A 69 31.48 5.08 -18.15
N SER A 70 30.19 5.03 -18.52
CA SER A 70 29.28 3.93 -18.15
C SER A 70 29.71 2.60 -18.76
N ILE A 71 30.13 2.61 -20.02
CA ILE A 71 30.59 1.41 -20.73
C ILE A 71 31.87 0.88 -20.08
N ALA A 72 32.82 1.75 -19.74
CA ALA A 72 34.02 1.38 -19.00
C ALA A 72 33.70 0.82 -17.61
N ALA A 73 32.80 1.47 -16.86
CA ALA A 73 32.36 0.98 -15.56
C ALA A 73 31.70 -0.42 -15.66
N ALA A 74 30.91 -0.68 -16.69
CA ALA A 74 30.31 -1.99 -16.93
C ALA A 74 31.33 -3.08 -17.29
N LEU A 75 32.40 -2.74 -18.01
CA LEU A 75 33.50 -3.69 -18.25
C LEU A 75 34.26 -4.04 -16.95
N LEU A 76 34.30 -3.09 -16.01
CA LEU A 76 35.05 -3.18 -14.76
C LEU A 76 34.21 -3.59 -13.54
N HIS A 77 32.88 -3.72 -13.67
CA HIS A 77 32.00 -3.81 -12.50
C HIS A 77 32.29 -5.00 -11.59
N ASP A 78 32.59 -6.17 -12.16
CA ASP A 78 32.93 -7.39 -11.42
C ASP A 78 34.43 -7.48 -11.06
N VAL A 79 35.28 -6.57 -11.55
CA VAL A 79 36.73 -6.63 -11.30
C VAL A 79 37.05 -6.46 -9.82
N VAL A 80 36.34 -5.57 -9.12
CA VAL A 80 36.57 -5.34 -7.68
C VAL A 80 36.08 -6.52 -6.83
N GLU A 81 35.12 -7.29 -7.33
CA GLU A 81 34.51 -8.39 -6.57
C GLU A 81 35.27 -9.70 -6.72
N ASP A 82 35.72 -9.98 -7.94
CA ASP A 82 36.30 -11.26 -8.31
C ASP A 82 37.82 -11.19 -8.54
N SER A 83 38.48 -10.05 -8.28
CA SER A 83 39.94 -9.93 -8.35
C SER A 83 40.54 -9.34 -7.07
N GLU A 84 41.88 -9.31 -6.99
CA GLU A 84 42.60 -8.71 -5.84
C GLU A 84 42.64 -7.17 -5.91
N LEU A 85 42.07 -6.56 -6.95
CA LEU A 85 42.11 -5.12 -7.21
C LEU A 85 40.97 -4.39 -6.49
N GLY A 86 41.28 -3.23 -5.92
CA GLY A 86 40.31 -2.39 -5.20
C GLY A 86 39.75 -1.24 -6.04
N VAL A 87 38.78 -0.53 -5.46
CA VAL A 87 38.23 0.72 -6.03
C VAL A 87 39.32 1.79 -6.20
N GLU A 88 40.32 1.80 -5.32
CA GLU A 88 41.46 2.74 -5.37
C GLU A 88 42.31 2.55 -6.64
N ASP A 89 42.51 1.29 -7.07
CA ASP A 89 43.25 0.97 -8.30
C ASP A 89 42.48 1.45 -9.55
N ILE A 90 41.15 1.30 -9.55
CA ILE A 90 40.29 1.81 -10.62
C ILE A 90 40.32 3.34 -10.66
N ALA A 91 40.32 4.00 -9.50
CA ALA A 91 40.41 5.46 -9.42
C ALA A 91 41.74 5.99 -9.96
N ALA A 92 42.84 5.26 -9.73
CA ALA A 92 44.16 5.62 -10.24
C ALA A 92 44.27 5.50 -11.76
N GLU A 93 43.70 4.44 -12.35
CA GLU A 93 43.84 4.15 -13.79
C GLU A 93 42.77 4.84 -14.67
N PHE A 94 41.52 4.93 -14.19
CA PHE A 94 40.36 5.39 -14.96
C PHE A 94 39.73 6.68 -14.42
N GLY A 95 40.18 7.17 -13.26
CA GLY A 95 39.70 8.40 -12.64
C GLY A 95 38.55 8.21 -11.66
N PRO A 96 38.18 9.28 -10.92
CA PRO A 96 37.23 9.20 -9.81
C PRO A 96 35.80 8.86 -10.25
N GLU A 97 35.40 9.30 -11.44
CA GLU A 97 34.03 9.10 -11.93
C GLU A 97 33.72 7.61 -12.24
N VAL A 98 34.64 6.91 -12.91
CA VAL A 98 34.51 5.46 -13.17
C VAL A 98 34.56 4.69 -11.85
N ALA A 99 35.44 5.09 -10.93
CA ALA A 99 35.56 4.45 -9.63
C ALA A 99 34.31 4.60 -8.77
N GLU A 100 33.65 5.77 -8.76
CA GLU A 100 32.37 5.96 -8.05
C GLU A 100 31.25 5.08 -8.62
N LEU A 101 31.19 4.92 -9.95
CA LEU A 101 30.22 4.04 -10.59
C LEU A 101 30.46 2.58 -10.23
N VAL A 102 31.72 2.12 -10.31
CA VAL A 102 32.08 0.74 -9.96
C VAL A 102 31.86 0.48 -8.46
N ASP A 103 32.25 1.39 -7.58
CA ASP A 103 31.96 1.30 -6.13
C ASP A 103 30.45 1.25 -5.84
N GLY A 104 29.68 2.05 -6.58
CA GLY A 104 28.22 2.02 -6.54
C GLY A 104 27.66 0.64 -6.90
N LEU A 105 28.23 -0.01 -7.92
CA LEU A 105 27.85 -1.34 -8.42
C LEU A 105 28.30 -2.48 -7.49
N THR A 106 29.50 -2.41 -6.92
CA THR A 106 30.07 -3.49 -6.09
C THR A 106 29.41 -3.58 -4.72
N LYS A 107 29.04 -2.42 -4.15
CA LYS A 107 28.20 -2.33 -2.95
C LYS A 107 26.83 -3.01 -3.12
N ILE A 108 26.39 -3.19 -4.37
CA ILE A 108 25.14 -3.88 -4.74
C ILE A 108 25.37 -5.39 -4.92
N SER A 109 26.60 -5.88 -5.05
CA SER A 109 26.85 -7.30 -5.38
C SER A 109 27.48 -8.11 -4.25
N HIS A 110 28.13 -7.48 -3.25
CA HIS A 110 28.57 -8.11 -1.99
C HIS A 110 27.42 -8.67 -1.11
N LEU A 111 26.23 -8.85 -1.69
CA LEU A 111 25.04 -9.43 -1.10
C LEU A 111 25.19 -10.96 -1.03
N THR A 112 26.03 -11.44 -0.13
CA THR A 112 25.94 -12.84 0.30
C THR A 112 24.70 -12.99 1.17
N PHE A 113 23.58 -13.25 0.50
CA PHE A 113 22.26 -13.40 1.12
C PHE A 113 22.23 -14.61 2.08
N ARG A 114 22.42 -14.36 3.37
CA ARG A 114 21.93 -15.27 4.43
C ARG A 114 20.49 -14.89 4.76
N SER A 115 19.74 -15.85 5.31
CA SER A 115 18.27 -15.95 5.24
C SER A 115 17.45 -14.94 6.05
N ARG A 116 17.96 -13.75 6.39
CA ARG A 116 17.19 -12.75 7.17
C ARG A 116 16.62 -11.66 6.25
N ALA A 117 15.32 -11.43 6.34
CA ALA A 117 14.61 -10.36 5.63
C ALA A 117 15.25 -8.97 5.86
N GLU A 118 15.83 -8.77 7.04
CA GLU A 118 16.58 -7.59 7.44
C GLU A 118 17.80 -7.27 6.55
N GLU A 119 18.60 -8.28 6.20
CA GLU A 119 19.78 -8.10 5.33
C GLU A 119 19.36 -7.73 3.89
N GLN A 120 18.24 -8.28 3.41
CA GLN A 120 17.70 -7.92 2.09
C GLN A 120 17.31 -6.44 2.03
N VAL A 121 16.71 -5.91 3.09
CA VAL A 121 16.27 -4.51 3.16
C VAL A 121 17.44 -3.56 3.09
N GLU A 122 18.51 -3.83 3.85
CA GLU A 122 19.72 -2.99 3.83
C GLU A 122 20.43 -3.04 2.47
N ASN A 123 20.34 -4.16 1.76
CA ASN A 123 20.87 -4.29 0.41
C ASN A 123 20.11 -3.42 -0.60
N TYR A 124 18.77 -3.42 -0.55
CA TYR A 124 17.99 -2.50 -1.35
C TYR A 124 18.26 -1.05 -0.97
N ARG A 125 18.41 -0.74 0.31
CA ARG A 125 18.78 0.61 0.75
C ARG A 125 20.09 1.09 0.12
N LYS A 126 21.14 0.27 0.15
CA LYS A 126 22.43 0.60 -0.49
C LYS A 126 22.28 0.81 -1.99
N LEU A 127 21.52 -0.05 -2.66
CA LEU A 127 21.16 0.12 -4.08
C LEU A 127 20.49 1.48 -4.32
N LEU A 128 19.43 1.81 -3.57
CA LEU A 128 18.69 3.07 -3.70
C LEU A 128 19.57 4.29 -3.42
N LEU A 129 20.50 4.22 -2.45
CA LEU A 129 21.45 5.27 -2.15
C LEU A 129 22.48 5.48 -3.26
N SER A 130 23.00 4.39 -3.87
CA SER A 130 23.90 4.48 -5.01
C SER A 130 23.19 5.10 -6.23
N ILE A 131 21.93 4.73 -6.46
CA ILE A 131 21.09 5.29 -7.53
C ILE A 131 20.82 6.77 -7.30
N ALA A 132 20.53 7.18 -6.06
CA ALA A 132 20.27 8.58 -5.72
C ALA A 132 21.51 9.48 -5.94
N LYS A 133 22.72 8.90 -5.91
CA LYS A 133 23.96 9.60 -6.26
C LYS A 133 24.17 9.66 -7.77
N ASP A 134 24.01 8.53 -8.46
CA ASP A 134 24.15 8.46 -9.92
C ASP A 134 23.20 7.42 -10.56
N ALA A 135 22.38 7.90 -11.49
CA ALA A 135 21.43 7.10 -12.25
C ALA A 135 22.08 6.00 -13.10
N ARG A 136 23.32 6.20 -13.54
CA ARG A 136 24.03 5.25 -14.41
C ARG A 136 24.21 3.91 -13.70
N VAL A 137 24.27 3.91 -12.37
CA VAL A 137 24.36 2.69 -11.56
C VAL A 137 23.16 1.77 -11.79
N ILE A 138 21.92 2.28 -11.83
CA ILE A 138 20.75 1.42 -12.09
C ILE A 138 20.70 0.95 -13.54
N ILE A 139 21.10 1.78 -14.50
CA ILE A 139 21.10 1.40 -15.92
C ILE A 139 22.07 0.23 -16.13
N ILE A 140 23.29 0.34 -15.60
CA ILE A 140 24.31 -0.71 -15.65
C ILE A 140 23.80 -1.95 -14.92
N LYS A 141 23.19 -1.82 -13.73
CA LYS A 141 22.68 -2.97 -12.97
C LYS A 141 21.51 -3.68 -13.66
N LEU A 142 20.64 -2.95 -14.35
CA LEU A 142 19.56 -3.53 -15.15
C LEU A 142 20.11 -4.27 -16.38
N ALA A 143 21.17 -3.75 -17.01
CA ALA A 143 21.86 -4.43 -18.11
C ALA A 143 22.56 -5.72 -17.63
N ASP A 144 23.25 -5.67 -16.49
CA ASP A 144 23.82 -6.84 -15.80
C ASP A 144 22.73 -7.89 -15.51
N ARG A 145 21.65 -7.48 -14.83
CA ARG A 145 20.53 -8.37 -14.51
C ARG A 145 19.88 -8.97 -15.76
N LEU A 146 19.71 -8.19 -16.83
CA LEU A 146 19.17 -8.67 -18.09
C LEU A 146 20.05 -9.76 -18.70
N HIS A 147 21.36 -9.54 -18.74
CA HIS A 147 22.29 -10.56 -19.22
C HIS A 147 22.23 -11.83 -18.36
N ASN A 148 22.23 -11.68 -17.03
CA ASN A 148 22.13 -12.83 -16.11
C ASN A 148 20.84 -13.63 -16.31
N MET A 149 19.72 -12.96 -16.60
CA MET A 149 18.45 -13.61 -16.94
C MET A 149 18.49 -14.35 -18.28
N ARG A 150 19.23 -13.83 -19.28
CA ARG A 150 19.42 -14.51 -20.57
C ARG A 150 20.22 -15.81 -20.43
N THR A 151 21.18 -15.85 -19.51
CA THR A 151 22.06 -17.02 -19.28
C THR A 151 21.64 -17.92 -18.12
N LEU A 152 20.45 -17.70 -17.55
CA LEU A 152 20.00 -18.27 -16.28
C LEU A 152 19.86 -19.80 -16.29
N GLU A 153 19.71 -20.40 -17.47
CA GLU A 153 19.45 -21.84 -17.67
C GLU A 153 20.55 -22.79 -17.13
N HIS A 154 21.76 -22.27 -16.90
CA HIS A 154 22.90 -23.05 -16.39
C HIS A 154 22.92 -23.20 -14.86
N LEU A 155 22.01 -22.53 -14.14
CA LEU A 155 21.93 -22.59 -12.68
C LEU A 155 20.97 -23.69 -12.20
N SER A 156 21.02 -24.02 -10.90
CA SER A 156 20.07 -24.96 -10.29
C SER A 156 18.63 -24.39 -10.28
N PRO A 157 17.58 -25.23 -10.36
CA PRO A 157 16.19 -24.76 -10.40
C PRO A 157 15.80 -23.82 -9.26
N GLU A 158 16.31 -24.07 -8.04
CA GLU A 158 16.07 -23.19 -6.88
C GLU A 158 16.65 -21.78 -7.09
N ARG A 159 17.86 -21.68 -7.65
CA ARG A 159 18.50 -20.40 -7.95
C ARG A 159 17.79 -19.70 -9.12
N GLN A 160 17.38 -20.44 -10.14
CA GLN A 160 16.60 -19.90 -11.26
C GLN A 160 15.30 -19.27 -10.77
N ALA A 161 14.50 -20.01 -9.99
CA ALA A 161 13.24 -19.50 -9.44
C ALA A 161 13.46 -18.26 -8.56
N ARG A 162 14.46 -18.30 -7.67
CA ARG A 162 14.78 -17.17 -6.80
C ARG A 162 15.14 -15.91 -7.59
N ILE A 163 16.04 -16.02 -8.57
CA ILE A 163 16.49 -14.89 -9.40
C ILE A 163 15.36 -14.39 -10.30
N ALA A 164 14.53 -15.29 -10.84
CA ALA A 164 13.38 -14.92 -11.67
C ALA A 164 12.29 -14.19 -10.87
N THR A 165 12.01 -14.63 -9.63
CA THR A 165 11.09 -13.94 -8.70
C THR A 165 11.62 -12.55 -8.36
N GLU A 166 12.89 -12.45 -7.96
CA GLU A 166 13.52 -11.15 -7.66
C GLU A 166 13.45 -10.20 -8.87
N THR A 167 13.74 -10.72 -10.06
CA THR A 167 13.69 -9.96 -11.32
C THR A 167 12.29 -9.45 -11.60
N GLY A 168 11.28 -10.32 -11.51
CA GLY A 168 9.89 -9.95 -11.77
C GLY A 168 9.34 -9.01 -10.71
N GLU A 169 9.76 -9.17 -9.45
CA GLU A 169 9.21 -8.40 -8.35
C GLU A 169 9.85 -7.02 -8.13
N ILE A 170 11.07 -6.82 -8.61
CA ILE A 170 11.88 -5.65 -8.25
C ILE A 170 12.52 -5.02 -9.49
N TYR A 171 13.35 -5.76 -10.22
CA TYR A 171 14.10 -5.17 -11.35
C TYR A 171 13.20 -4.77 -12.52
N ALA A 172 12.17 -5.56 -12.86
CA ALA A 172 11.22 -5.20 -13.90
C ALA A 172 10.38 -3.96 -13.53
N PRO A 173 9.80 -3.84 -12.32
CA PRO A 173 9.17 -2.60 -11.86
C PRO A 173 10.12 -1.40 -11.82
N LEU A 174 11.39 -1.58 -11.41
CA LEU A 174 12.38 -0.51 -11.45
C LEU A 174 12.65 -0.05 -12.90
N ALA A 175 12.85 -0.99 -13.83
CA ALA A 175 13.01 -0.66 -15.25
C ALA A 175 11.79 0.11 -15.80
N HIS A 176 10.58 -0.25 -15.37
CA HIS A 176 9.36 0.49 -15.72
C HIS A 176 9.40 1.95 -15.22
N ARG A 177 9.82 2.15 -13.97
CA ARG A 177 9.92 3.48 -13.33
C ARG A 177 10.92 4.38 -14.05
N PHE A 178 12.05 3.83 -14.49
CA PHE A 178 13.07 4.54 -15.28
C PHE A 178 12.73 4.68 -16.76
N GLY A 179 11.55 4.23 -17.21
CA GLY A 179 11.11 4.34 -18.60
C GLY A 179 11.80 3.35 -19.56
N MET A 180 12.54 2.38 -19.05
CA MET A 180 13.29 1.39 -19.84
C MET A 180 12.38 0.26 -20.31
N ALA A 181 11.43 0.56 -21.20
CA ALA A 181 10.38 -0.37 -21.60
C ALA A 181 10.91 -1.65 -22.28
N LYS A 182 11.96 -1.54 -23.10
CA LYS A 182 12.59 -2.69 -23.77
C LYS A 182 13.17 -3.68 -22.74
N VAL A 183 13.95 -3.16 -21.80
CA VAL A 183 14.56 -3.95 -20.72
C VAL A 183 13.50 -4.55 -19.82
N LYS A 184 12.51 -3.75 -19.39
CA LYS A 184 11.38 -4.23 -18.59
C LYS A 184 10.70 -5.44 -19.24
N ALA A 185 10.30 -5.29 -20.50
CA ALA A 185 9.54 -6.32 -21.19
C ALA A 185 10.31 -7.63 -21.33
N GLU A 186 11.61 -7.52 -21.59
CA GLU A 186 12.48 -8.69 -21.69
C GLU A 186 12.71 -9.36 -20.34
N LEU A 187 12.93 -8.59 -19.26
CA LEU A 187 13.01 -9.11 -17.90
C LEU A 187 11.71 -9.82 -17.48
N GLU A 188 10.55 -9.24 -17.79
CA GLU A 188 9.23 -9.85 -17.51
C GLU A 188 9.04 -11.17 -18.27
N ASP A 189 9.33 -11.22 -19.57
CA ASP A 189 9.19 -12.43 -20.37
C ASP A 189 10.19 -13.52 -19.94
N LEU A 190 11.42 -13.15 -19.57
CA LEU A 190 12.41 -14.09 -19.03
C LEU A 190 12.00 -14.61 -17.64
N SER A 191 11.52 -13.74 -16.75
CA SER A 191 10.97 -14.15 -15.45
C SER A 191 9.79 -15.11 -15.65
N PHE A 192 8.88 -14.81 -16.59
CA PHE A 192 7.75 -15.68 -16.90
C PHE A 192 8.20 -17.05 -17.41
N LYS A 193 9.22 -17.11 -18.27
CA LYS A 193 9.81 -18.36 -18.78
C LYS A 193 10.29 -19.29 -17.66
N PHE A 194 10.93 -18.76 -16.61
CA PHE A 194 11.50 -19.57 -15.53
C PHE A 194 10.53 -19.83 -14.37
N LEU A 195 9.56 -18.93 -14.13
CA LEU A 195 8.57 -19.12 -13.07
C LEU A 195 7.42 -20.03 -13.49
N GLU A 196 6.96 -19.93 -14.74
CA GLU A 196 5.79 -20.63 -15.27
C GLU A 196 6.08 -21.23 -16.67
N PRO A 197 7.00 -22.21 -16.78
CA PRO A 197 7.54 -22.68 -18.06
C PRO A 197 6.51 -23.32 -19.00
N GLU A 198 5.51 -24.01 -18.45
CA GLU A 198 4.44 -24.67 -19.22
C GLU A 198 3.53 -23.65 -19.90
N GLU A 199 3.07 -22.65 -19.13
CA GLU A 199 2.23 -21.53 -19.60
C GLU A 199 2.98 -20.69 -20.64
N TYR A 200 4.26 -20.38 -20.39
CA TYR A 200 5.11 -19.68 -21.34
C TYR A 200 5.21 -20.43 -22.67
N SER A 201 5.52 -21.73 -22.61
CA SER A 201 5.70 -22.56 -23.81
C SER A 201 4.39 -22.81 -24.56
N GLY A 202 3.26 -22.88 -23.85
CA GLY A 202 1.92 -22.92 -24.44
C GLY A 202 1.60 -21.63 -25.20
N LEU A 203 1.79 -20.48 -24.55
CA LEU A 203 1.49 -19.17 -25.12
C LEU A 203 2.41 -18.84 -26.31
N ALA A 204 3.71 -19.13 -26.21
CA ALA A 204 4.67 -18.91 -27.29
C ALA A 204 4.28 -19.68 -28.56
N ARG A 205 3.80 -20.92 -28.44
CA ARG A 205 3.31 -21.71 -29.57
C ARG A 205 2.05 -21.12 -30.21
N GLN A 206 1.10 -20.65 -29.39
CA GLN A 206 -0.14 -20.02 -29.88
C GLN A 206 0.15 -18.68 -30.59
N VAL A 207 1.08 -17.88 -30.07
CA VAL A 207 1.50 -16.63 -30.71
C VAL A 207 2.21 -16.90 -32.03
N ALA A 208 3.07 -17.94 -32.08
CA ALA A 208 3.78 -18.32 -33.30
C ALA A 208 2.83 -18.81 -34.41
N SER A 209 1.78 -19.58 -34.09
CA SER A 209 0.84 -20.08 -35.09
C SER A 209 0.00 -18.97 -35.73
N LYS A 210 -0.33 -17.90 -34.98
CA LYS A 210 -1.10 -16.74 -35.47
C LYS A 210 -0.24 -15.60 -36.03
N ARG A 211 1.06 -15.81 -36.23
CA ARG A 211 1.98 -14.75 -36.69
C ARG A 211 1.67 -14.29 -38.11
N ALA A 212 1.45 -15.22 -39.04
CA ALA A 212 1.22 -14.90 -40.46
C ALA A 212 -0.09 -14.10 -40.65
N GLU A 213 -1.19 -14.57 -40.05
CA GLU A 213 -2.49 -13.89 -40.07
C GLU A 213 -2.38 -12.45 -39.52
N ARG A 214 -1.63 -12.27 -38.43
CA ARG A 214 -1.37 -10.95 -37.85
C ARG A 214 -0.56 -10.04 -38.79
N GLU A 215 0.50 -10.55 -39.41
CA GLU A 215 1.31 -9.77 -40.35
C GLU A 215 0.48 -9.31 -41.55
N GLU A 216 -0.39 -10.16 -42.09
CA GLU A 216 -1.34 -9.81 -43.15
C GLU A 216 -2.35 -8.73 -42.71
N MET A 217 -2.91 -8.85 -41.51
CA MET A 217 -3.86 -7.86 -40.97
C MET A 217 -3.21 -6.50 -40.66
N ILE A 218 -1.96 -6.50 -40.20
CA ILE A 218 -1.19 -5.27 -40.00
C ILE A 218 -0.93 -4.60 -41.34
N GLU A 219 -0.56 -5.39 -42.36
CA GLU A 219 -0.32 -4.89 -43.72
C GLU A 219 -1.57 -4.29 -44.36
N ALA A 220 -2.73 -4.91 -44.12
CA ALA A 220 -4.03 -4.46 -44.62
C ALA A 220 -4.41 -3.07 -44.12
N LEU A 221 -3.99 -2.67 -42.91
CA LEU A 221 -4.16 -1.32 -42.39
C LEU A 221 -2.96 -0.41 -42.72
N ARG A 222 -1.73 -0.94 -42.76
CA ARG A 222 -0.52 -0.17 -43.05
C ARG A 222 -0.57 0.52 -44.41
N ARG A 223 -0.90 -0.22 -45.47
CA ARG A 223 -0.94 0.31 -46.86
C ARG A 223 -1.90 1.49 -47.05
N PRO A 224 -3.19 1.41 -46.67
CA PRO A 224 -4.09 2.55 -46.81
C PRO A 224 -3.66 3.71 -45.91
N LEU A 225 -3.14 3.44 -44.71
CA LEU A 225 -2.62 4.48 -43.82
C LEU A 225 -1.43 5.24 -44.44
N GLU A 226 -0.43 4.53 -44.97
CA GLU A 226 0.72 5.15 -45.65
C GLU A 226 0.28 5.99 -46.86
N SER A 227 -0.73 5.54 -47.61
CA SER A 227 -1.30 6.30 -48.73
C SER A 227 -1.97 7.60 -48.27
N GLU A 228 -2.78 7.56 -47.21
CA GLU A 228 -3.42 8.76 -46.66
C GLU A 228 -2.40 9.74 -46.05
N LEU A 229 -1.35 9.23 -45.39
CA LEU A 229 -0.25 10.03 -44.87
C LEU A 229 0.52 10.74 -45.99
N ALA A 230 0.79 10.03 -47.09
CA ALA A 230 1.47 10.59 -48.26
C ALA A 230 0.62 11.69 -48.93
N LYS A 231 -0.70 11.50 -49.06
CA LYS A 231 -1.62 12.52 -49.60
C LYS A 231 -1.66 13.79 -48.74
N ALA A 232 -1.54 13.64 -47.42
CA ALA A 232 -1.49 14.74 -46.47
C ALA A 232 -0.13 15.47 -46.43
N GLY A 233 0.86 15.02 -47.21
CA GLY A 233 2.19 15.64 -47.25
C GLY A 233 3.12 15.23 -46.11
N ILE A 234 2.78 14.20 -45.33
CA ILE A 234 3.68 13.65 -44.31
C ILE A 234 4.62 12.64 -44.97
N ALA A 235 5.78 13.11 -45.43
CA ALA A 235 6.75 12.29 -46.18
C ALA A 235 7.59 11.34 -45.28
N HIS A 236 7.67 11.61 -43.98
CA HIS A 236 8.57 10.90 -43.05
C HIS A 236 7.80 10.25 -41.89
N ALA A 237 6.85 9.36 -42.21
CA ALA A 237 6.15 8.54 -41.23
C ALA A 237 6.61 7.09 -41.31
N GLU A 238 7.11 6.53 -40.21
CA GLU A 238 7.45 5.12 -40.10
C GLU A 238 6.29 4.37 -39.41
N VAL A 239 5.62 3.48 -40.14
CA VAL A 239 4.50 2.68 -39.62
C VAL A 239 4.95 1.24 -39.39
N THR A 240 5.04 0.82 -38.12
CA THR A 240 5.49 -0.53 -37.74
C THR A 240 4.46 -1.26 -36.89
N GLY A 241 4.37 -2.58 -37.08
CA GLY A 241 3.58 -3.46 -36.23
C GLY A 241 4.29 -3.70 -34.90
N ARG A 242 3.62 -3.45 -33.77
CA ARG A 242 4.20 -3.66 -32.44
C ARG A 242 3.82 -5.04 -31.88
N PRO A 243 4.76 -5.99 -31.73
CA PRO A 243 4.46 -7.25 -31.04
C PRO A 243 4.12 -6.99 -29.57
N LYS A 244 3.17 -7.77 -29.04
CA LYS A 244 2.87 -7.80 -27.61
C LYS A 244 3.77 -8.84 -26.94
N HIS A 245 4.31 -8.49 -25.79
CA HIS A 245 5.12 -9.39 -24.95
C HIS A 245 4.26 -10.48 -24.33
N LEU A 246 4.86 -11.66 -24.08
CA LEU A 246 4.14 -12.86 -23.64
C LEU A 246 3.55 -12.65 -22.25
N TRP A 247 4.32 -12.08 -21.33
CA TRP A 247 3.87 -11.77 -19.98
C TRP A 247 2.66 -10.83 -19.98
N SER A 248 2.68 -9.78 -20.81
CA SER A 248 1.56 -8.83 -20.94
C SER A 248 0.28 -9.50 -21.46
N ILE A 249 0.40 -10.49 -22.35
CA ILE A 249 -0.74 -11.27 -22.84
C ILE A 249 -1.27 -12.16 -21.71
N TYR A 250 -0.38 -12.90 -21.05
CA TYR A 250 -0.72 -13.77 -19.93
C TYR A 250 -1.42 -13.03 -18.78
N GLN A 251 -0.88 -11.87 -18.38
CA GLN A 251 -1.47 -11.06 -17.31
C GLN A 251 -2.88 -10.55 -17.69
N LYS A 252 -3.11 -10.18 -18.97
CA LYS A 252 -4.43 -9.78 -19.47
C LYS A 252 -5.42 -10.94 -19.50
N MET A 253 -4.97 -12.14 -19.91
CA MET A 253 -5.78 -13.36 -19.88
C MET A 253 -6.23 -13.67 -18.45
N ARG A 254 -5.31 -13.66 -17.48
CA ARG A 254 -5.62 -13.91 -16.05
C ARG A 254 -6.52 -12.85 -15.45
N LYS A 255 -6.21 -11.56 -15.63
CA LYS A 255 -6.95 -10.46 -14.98
C LYS A 255 -8.39 -10.33 -15.49
N ARG A 256 -8.64 -10.67 -16.75
CA ARG A 256 -9.96 -10.54 -17.39
C ARG A 256 -10.69 -11.87 -17.54
N ALA A 257 -10.05 -12.99 -17.21
CA ALA A 257 -10.54 -14.34 -17.46
C ALA A 257 -11.00 -14.54 -18.92
N LEU A 258 -10.27 -13.96 -19.88
CA LEU A 258 -10.59 -14.03 -21.31
C LEU A 258 -9.72 -15.08 -22.01
N PRO A 259 -10.26 -15.83 -22.98
CA PRO A 259 -9.48 -16.74 -23.81
C PRO A 259 -8.47 -15.98 -24.66
N PHE A 260 -7.38 -16.67 -25.06
CA PHE A 260 -6.28 -16.09 -25.85
C PHE A 260 -6.78 -15.31 -27.07
N ASP A 261 -7.74 -15.88 -27.81
CA ASP A 261 -8.27 -15.29 -29.04
C ASP A 261 -8.81 -13.87 -28.84
N GLN A 262 -9.52 -13.61 -27.75
CA GLN A 262 -10.11 -12.29 -27.47
C GLN A 262 -9.10 -11.26 -26.93
N VAL A 263 -8.02 -11.74 -26.29
CA VAL A 263 -6.92 -10.85 -25.82
C VAL A 263 -5.96 -10.52 -26.96
N TYR A 264 -5.77 -11.48 -27.87
CA TYR A 264 -4.89 -11.39 -29.03
C TYR A 264 -5.49 -10.55 -30.15
N ASP A 265 -6.83 -10.46 -30.26
CA ASP A 265 -7.56 -9.74 -31.32
C ASP A 265 -7.30 -8.22 -31.36
N MET A 266 -6.73 -7.63 -30.29
CA MET A 266 -6.33 -6.23 -30.33
C MET A 266 -4.96 -6.08 -31.00
N MET A 267 -4.94 -5.57 -32.23
CA MET A 267 -3.71 -5.27 -32.97
C MET A 267 -3.05 -3.99 -32.46
N ALA A 268 -1.72 -3.90 -32.52
CA ALA A 268 -0.97 -2.72 -32.10
C ALA A 268 -0.07 -2.21 -33.22
N LEU A 269 -0.25 -0.95 -33.61
CA LEU A 269 0.60 -0.22 -34.54
C LEU A 269 1.31 0.94 -33.86
N ARG A 270 2.50 1.24 -34.36
CA ARG A 270 3.30 2.39 -33.97
C ARG A 270 3.55 3.24 -35.21
N ILE A 271 3.33 4.54 -35.09
CA ILE A 271 3.61 5.55 -36.11
C ILE A 271 4.63 6.51 -35.52
N VAL A 272 5.80 6.61 -36.15
CA VAL A 272 6.84 7.56 -35.77
C VAL A 272 6.90 8.68 -36.80
N VAL A 273 6.77 9.94 -36.38
CA VAL A 273 6.73 11.12 -37.26
C VAL A 273 7.73 12.19 -36.81
N ALA A 274 8.13 13.09 -37.70
CA ALA A 274 9.21 14.04 -37.44
C ALA A 274 9.02 14.91 -36.18
N ASP A 275 7.82 15.49 -35.98
CA ASP A 275 7.58 16.47 -34.91
C ASP A 275 6.22 16.32 -34.23
N VAL A 276 6.02 17.07 -33.15
CA VAL A 276 4.79 17.05 -32.33
C VAL A 276 3.55 17.52 -33.12
N PRO A 277 3.58 18.61 -33.91
CA PRO A 277 2.45 18.99 -34.77
C PRO A 277 2.02 17.87 -35.71
N SER A 278 2.99 17.14 -36.30
CA SER A 278 2.70 15.98 -37.15
C SER A 278 2.00 14.87 -36.38
N CYS A 279 2.30 14.63 -35.10
CA CYS A 279 1.59 13.64 -34.29
C CYS A 279 0.07 13.92 -34.24
N TYR A 280 -0.32 15.16 -34.00
CA TYR A 280 -1.73 15.56 -33.97
C TYR A 280 -2.35 15.57 -35.38
N HIS A 281 -1.57 15.90 -36.41
CA HIS A 281 -2.05 15.81 -37.79
C HIS A 281 -2.39 14.36 -38.17
N VAL A 282 -1.50 13.41 -37.85
CA VAL A 282 -1.74 11.96 -38.03
C VAL A 282 -2.96 11.50 -37.25
N LEU A 283 -3.13 11.95 -36.00
CA LEU A 283 -4.32 11.62 -35.20
C LEU A 283 -5.61 12.06 -35.91
N GLY A 284 -5.62 13.28 -36.46
CA GLY A 284 -6.75 13.80 -37.24
C GLY A 284 -7.04 12.98 -38.51
N ILE A 285 -5.99 12.60 -39.25
CA ILE A 285 -6.12 11.73 -40.44
C ILE A 285 -6.72 10.37 -40.05
N LEU A 286 -6.22 9.75 -38.98
CA LEU A 286 -6.72 8.47 -38.50
C LEU A 286 -8.21 8.55 -38.13
N HIS A 287 -8.64 9.60 -37.43
CA HIS A 287 -10.03 9.77 -36.99
C HIS A 287 -10.97 10.19 -38.13
N HIS A 288 -10.42 10.76 -39.21
CA HIS A 288 -11.17 11.03 -40.43
C HIS A 288 -11.41 9.75 -41.24
N SER A 289 -10.38 8.91 -41.36
CA SER A 289 -10.41 7.69 -42.18
C SER A 289 -11.05 6.49 -41.46
N TRP A 290 -10.96 6.41 -40.13
CA TRP A 290 -11.49 5.32 -39.31
C TRP A 290 -12.18 5.83 -38.06
N THR A 291 -13.29 5.18 -37.69
CA THR A 291 -14.07 5.55 -36.50
C THR A 291 -13.28 5.29 -35.21
N PRO A 292 -13.02 6.31 -34.37
CA PRO A 292 -12.32 6.12 -33.10
C PRO A 292 -13.26 5.67 -31.98
N VAL A 293 -12.72 4.90 -31.04
CA VAL A 293 -13.36 4.58 -29.76
C VAL A 293 -13.04 5.70 -28.77
N GLN A 294 -14.03 6.55 -28.49
CA GLN A 294 -13.87 7.78 -27.69
C GLN A 294 -13.17 7.56 -26.33
N ASP A 295 -13.61 6.56 -25.55
CA ASP A 295 -13.05 6.25 -24.22
C ASP A 295 -11.59 5.73 -24.24
N ARG A 296 -11.02 5.52 -25.43
CA ARG A 296 -9.67 4.96 -25.63
C ARG A 296 -8.71 5.91 -26.33
N ILE A 297 -9.05 7.20 -26.38
CA ILE A 297 -8.14 8.25 -26.84
C ILE A 297 -7.40 8.78 -25.61
N LYS A 298 -6.07 8.78 -25.65
CA LYS A 298 -5.23 9.30 -24.57
C LYS A 298 -4.08 10.11 -25.13
N ASP A 299 -3.90 11.30 -24.58
CA ASP A 299 -2.84 12.21 -24.95
C ASP A 299 -1.76 12.24 -23.87
N TYR A 300 -0.74 11.39 -24.04
CA TYR A 300 0.43 11.42 -23.16
C TYR A 300 1.51 12.39 -23.64
N ILE A 301 1.28 13.15 -24.73
CA ILE A 301 2.19 14.22 -25.13
C ILE A 301 1.90 15.45 -24.25
N ALA A 302 0.63 15.83 -24.12
CA ALA A 302 0.20 16.92 -23.25
C ALA A 302 0.29 16.55 -21.76
N SER A 303 0.16 15.27 -21.41
CA SER A 303 0.28 14.77 -20.05
C SER A 303 1.21 13.55 -19.98
N PRO A 304 2.55 13.78 -19.97
CA PRO A 304 3.54 12.71 -19.87
C PRO A 304 3.37 11.87 -18.61
N LYS A 305 3.74 10.59 -18.68
CA LYS A 305 3.76 9.70 -17.50
C LYS A 305 4.95 10.01 -16.60
N SER A 306 4.92 9.53 -15.35
CA SER A 306 6.02 9.70 -14.38
C SER A 306 7.36 9.12 -14.81
N ASN A 307 7.39 8.27 -15.82
CA ASN A 307 8.59 7.66 -16.38
C ASN A 307 9.06 8.35 -17.68
N GLY A 308 8.56 9.56 -17.97
CA GLY A 308 8.88 10.33 -19.17
C GLY A 308 8.19 9.84 -20.44
N TYR A 309 7.30 8.84 -20.36
CA TYR A 309 6.64 8.28 -21.53
C TYR A 309 5.68 9.29 -22.18
N GLN A 310 5.90 9.54 -23.47
CA GLN A 310 5.08 10.41 -24.31
C GLN A 310 4.63 9.70 -25.60
N SER A 311 3.34 9.74 -25.90
CA SER A 311 2.73 9.26 -27.15
C SER A 311 1.23 9.58 -27.16
N LEU A 312 0.65 9.77 -28.35
CA LEU A 312 -0.79 9.75 -28.54
C LEU A 312 -1.26 8.30 -28.71
N HIS A 313 -2.23 7.88 -27.92
CA HIS A 313 -2.85 6.57 -28.04
C HIS A 313 -4.27 6.73 -28.52
N THR A 314 -4.65 5.94 -29.53
CA THR A 314 -6.03 5.88 -29.98
C THR A 314 -6.39 4.44 -30.35
N THR A 315 -7.65 4.05 -30.15
CA THR A 315 -8.18 2.78 -30.65
C THR A 315 -9.19 3.09 -31.74
N ILE A 316 -9.02 2.48 -32.92
CA ILE A 316 -9.89 2.68 -34.09
C ILE A 316 -10.49 1.35 -34.55
N PHE A 317 -11.64 1.41 -35.23
CA PHE A 317 -12.20 0.28 -35.98
C PHE A 317 -11.56 0.23 -37.36
N GLY A 318 -10.73 -0.78 -37.60
CA GLY A 318 -10.04 -1.00 -38.86
C GLY A 318 -10.77 -1.96 -39.80
N PRO A 319 -10.11 -2.39 -40.89
CA PRO A 319 -10.62 -3.40 -41.81
C PRO A 319 -11.08 -4.66 -41.09
N GLY A 320 -12.19 -5.26 -41.54
CA GLY A 320 -12.75 -6.47 -40.92
C GLY A 320 -13.46 -6.24 -39.57
N SER A 321 -13.80 -4.98 -39.23
CA SER A 321 -14.41 -4.60 -37.93
C SER A 321 -13.53 -4.89 -36.72
N GLN A 322 -12.22 -5.04 -36.93
CA GLN A 322 -11.26 -5.32 -35.87
C GLN A 322 -10.76 -4.07 -35.17
N LEU A 323 -10.37 -4.20 -33.90
CA LEU A 323 -9.87 -3.10 -33.09
C LEU A 323 -8.35 -2.95 -33.20
N TYR A 324 -7.90 -1.79 -33.66
CA TYR A 324 -6.48 -1.45 -33.76
C TYR A 324 -6.12 -0.38 -32.73
N GLU A 325 -5.14 -0.68 -31.88
CA GLU A 325 -4.50 0.27 -30.97
C GLU A 325 -3.32 0.94 -31.71
N VAL A 326 -3.40 2.24 -31.92
CA VAL A 326 -2.39 3.02 -32.64
C VAL A 326 -1.67 3.95 -31.68
N GLN A 327 -0.34 3.94 -31.73
CA GLN A 327 0.54 4.81 -30.95
C GLN A 327 1.29 5.75 -31.88
N ILE A 328 1.15 7.05 -31.67
CA ILE A 328 1.78 8.09 -32.50
C ILE A 328 2.78 8.84 -31.63
N ARG A 329 4.01 9.04 -32.12
CA ARG A 329 5.08 9.74 -31.38
C ARG A 329 6.21 10.18 -32.30
N THR A 330 7.13 11.00 -31.79
CA THR A 330 8.35 11.41 -32.52
C THR A 330 9.50 10.41 -32.33
N PRO A 331 10.59 10.47 -33.13
CA PRO A 331 11.80 9.69 -32.89
C PRO A 331 12.38 9.89 -31.49
N ASP A 332 12.33 11.12 -30.97
CA ASP A 332 12.87 11.46 -29.65
C ASP A 332 12.00 10.82 -28.56
N MET A 333 10.68 11.00 -28.63
CA MET A 333 9.71 10.31 -27.76
C MET A 333 9.82 8.79 -27.88
N HIS A 334 10.14 8.27 -29.07
CA HIS A 334 10.37 6.85 -29.26
C HIS A 334 11.61 6.39 -28.50
N ARG A 335 12.73 7.11 -28.58
CA ARG A 335 13.96 6.78 -27.84
C ARG A 335 13.72 6.85 -26.33
N THR A 336 13.11 7.92 -25.83
CA THR A 336 12.74 8.04 -24.41
C THR A 336 11.79 6.92 -23.97
N ALA A 337 10.85 6.50 -24.80
CA ALA A 337 9.94 5.42 -24.42
C ALA A 337 10.56 4.02 -24.42
N GLU A 338 11.64 3.76 -25.17
CA GLU A 338 12.30 2.45 -25.21
C GLU A 338 13.44 2.36 -24.20
N PHE A 339 14.22 3.44 -24.07
CA PHE A 339 15.44 3.51 -23.27
C PHE A 339 15.28 4.36 -21.98
N GLY A 340 14.20 5.11 -21.85
CA GLY A 340 13.91 5.88 -20.64
C GLY A 340 14.96 6.93 -20.34
N ILE A 341 15.38 6.97 -19.08
CA ILE A 341 16.40 7.90 -18.58
C ILE A 341 17.76 7.78 -19.32
N ALA A 342 18.05 6.61 -19.92
CA ALA A 342 19.26 6.40 -20.73
C ALA A 342 19.28 7.29 -21.99
N ALA A 343 18.12 7.56 -22.60
CA ALA A 343 18.03 8.39 -23.80
C ALA A 343 18.32 9.87 -23.52
N HIS A 344 17.98 10.36 -22.32
CA HIS A 344 18.21 11.75 -21.92
C HIS A 344 19.68 12.07 -21.64
N TRP A 345 20.52 11.07 -21.36
CA TRP A 345 21.93 11.30 -21.04
C TRP A 345 22.77 11.75 -22.25
N LEU A 346 22.37 11.39 -23.48
CA LEU A 346 23.07 11.84 -24.70
C LEU A 346 22.99 13.35 -24.95
N TYR A 347 21.92 14.02 -24.49
CA TYR A 347 21.59 15.39 -24.88
C TYR A 347 21.99 16.45 -23.84
N LYS A 348 22.85 16.10 -22.88
CA LYS A 348 23.43 17.06 -21.94
C LYS A 348 24.44 18.00 -22.63
N SER A 349 23.93 19.02 -23.33
CA SER A 349 24.65 20.27 -23.59
C SER A 349 23.97 21.50 -22.96
N ASP A 350 22.70 21.45 -22.55
CA ASP A 350 21.99 22.62 -22.00
C ASP A 350 21.48 22.46 -20.55
N ARG A 351 21.55 23.57 -19.79
CA ARG A 351 21.26 23.64 -18.35
C ARG A 351 19.79 23.39 -17.98
N THR A 352 18.86 23.56 -18.90
CA THR A 352 17.40 23.49 -18.69
C THR A 352 16.84 22.07 -18.55
N GLU A 353 17.56 21.04 -19.00
CA GLU A 353 17.10 19.63 -18.95
C GLU A 353 17.54 18.88 -17.67
N ARG A 354 18.23 19.56 -16.74
CA ARG A 354 18.54 18.99 -15.42
C ARG A 354 17.29 18.76 -14.56
N ASP A 355 16.23 19.53 -14.78
CA ASP A 355 15.04 19.54 -13.92
C ASP A 355 14.15 18.28 -14.10
N GLU A 356 14.03 17.70 -15.30
CA GLU A 356 13.26 16.45 -15.51
C GLU A 356 13.95 15.23 -14.89
N PHE A 357 15.28 15.22 -14.94
CA PHE A 357 16.09 14.18 -14.32
C PHE A 357 15.89 14.20 -12.80
N ASP A 358 15.97 15.37 -12.17
CA ASP A 358 15.79 15.53 -10.72
C ASP A 358 14.40 15.08 -10.22
N GLN A 359 13.33 15.18 -11.02
CA GLN A 359 11.98 14.72 -10.65
C GLN A 359 11.89 13.20 -10.47
N HIS A 360 12.57 12.41 -11.31
CA HIS A 360 12.62 10.95 -11.11
C HIS A 360 13.40 10.57 -9.84
N PHE A 361 14.34 11.41 -9.40
CA PHE A 361 15.13 11.22 -8.18
C PHE A 361 14.47 11.77 -6.92
N GLU A 362 13.59 12.77 -7.05
CA GLU A 362 12.79 13.29 -5.94
C GLU A 362 12.00 12.15 -5.28
N TRP A 363 11.44 11.24 -6.08
CA TRP A 363 10.81 10.01 -5.59
C TRP A 363 11.73 9.13 -4.74
N PHE A 364 12.98 8.89 -5.17
CA PHE A 364 13.95 8.11 -4.39
C PHE A 364 14.35 8.83 -3.09
N ARG A 365 14.52 10.15 -3.14
CA ARG A 365 14.83 10.97 -1.97
C ARG A 365 13.70 10.92 -0.96
N GLU A 366 12.44 11.07 -1.41
CA GLU A 366 11.26 10.91 -0.55
C GLU A 366 11.19 9.51 0.08
N LEU A 367 11.47 8.46 -0.69
CA LEU A 367 11.45 7.08 -0.19
C LEU A 367 12.56 6.83 0.86
N LEU A 368 13.74 7.43 0.68
CA LEU A 368 14.83 7.40 1.65
C LEU A 368 14.51 8.20 2.92
N GLU A 369 13.79 9.32 2.80
CA GLU A 369 13.31 10.11 3.95
C GLU A 369 12.28 9.35 4.78
N LEU A 370 11.32 8.66 4.14
CA LEU A 370 10.32 7.83 4.83
C LEU A 370 10.97 6.74 5.71
N GLN A 371 12.16 6.26 5.33
CA GLN A 371 12.91 5.27 6.12
C GLN A 371 13.46 5.86 7.43
N GLN A 372 13.91 7.13 7.45
CA GLN A 372 14.45 7.75 8.66
C GLN A 372 13.40 7.76 9.80
N ASP A 373 12.13 7.81 9.43
CA ASP A 373 10.97 7.84 10.32
C ASP A 373 10.37 6.43 10.61
N THR A 374 10.91 5.34 10.04
CA THR A 374 10.35 3.98 10.17
C THR A 374 11.22 3.10 11.08
N HIS A 375 10.61 2.46 12.09
CA HIS A 375 11.33 1.63 13.07
C HIS A 375 11.56 0.17 12.63
N SER A 376 10.93 -0.32 11.56
CA SER A 376 11.12 -1.69 11.05
C SER A 376 11.46 -1.74 9.56
N GLN A 377 12.42 -2.59 9.21
CA GLN A 377 12.92 -2.79 7.86
C GLN A 377 11.90 -3.50 6.94
N GLU A 378 11.02 -4.34 7.50
CA GLU A 378 9.97 -5.04 6.75
C GLU A 378 8.89 -4.09 6.22
N GLU A 379 8.49 -3.08 7.02
CA GLU A 379 7.52 -2.07 6.58
C GLU A 379 8.05 -1.29 5.36
N PHE A 380 9.36 -1.02 5.31
CA PHE A 380 10.00 -0.35 4.18
C PHE A 380 9.87 -1.12 2.87
N LEU A 381 10.09 -2.44 2.88
CA LEU A 381 9.94 -3.27 1.67
C LEU A 381 8.50 -3.31 1.19
N GLU A 382 7.54 -3.38 2.10
CA GLU A 382 6.12 -3.33 1.74
C GLU A 382 5.78 -1.98 1.09
N PHE A 383 6.29 -0.86 1.62
CA PHE A 383 6.13 0.45 1.01
C PHE A 383 6.77 0.54 -0.38
N LEU A 384 8.01 0.09 -0.52
CA LEU A 384 8.72 0.08 -1.80
C LEU A 384 7.94 -0.72 -2.84
N LYS A 385 7.45 -1.92 -2.49
CA LYS A 385 6.63 -2.73 -3.39
C LYS A 385 5.35 -1.97 -3.76
N LEU A 386 4.58 -1.50 -2.78
CA LEU A 386 3.30 -0.80 -3.04
C LEU A 386 3.47 0.37 -4.01
N ASP A 387 4.58 1.09 -3.91
CA ASP A 387 4.85 2.26 -4.74
C ASP A 387 5.38 1.89 -6.14
N LEU A 388 6.19 0.83 -6.24
CA LEU A 388 6.68 0.31 -7.53
C LEU A 388 5.59 -0.31 -8.42
N TYR A 389 4.54 -0.89 -7.83
CA TYR A 389 3.50 -1.64 -8.56
C TYR A 389 2.27 -0.82 -8.99
N GLN A 390 2.08 0.40 -8.47
CA GLN A 390 0.84 1.12 -8.72
C GLN A 390 0.86 1.85 -10.08
N ASP A 391 -0.10 1.49 -10.95
CA ASP A 391 -0.47 2.31 -12.11
C ASP A 391 -0.75 3.74 -11.62
N GLU A 392 -0.42 4.76 -12.39
CA GLU A 392 -0.69 6.15 -11.98
C GLU A 392 -1.96 6.71 -12.60
N ILE A 393 -2.56 7.67 -11.89
CA ILE A 393 -3.66 8.52 -12.32
C ILE A 393 -3.22 9.98 -12.27
N PHE A 394 -3.70 10.76 -13.23
CA PHE A 394 -3.53 12.20 -13.29
C PHE A 394 -4.75 12.87 -12.68
N VAL A 395 -4.49 13.80 -11.77
CA VAL A 395 -5.50 14.51 -10.99
C VAL A 395 -5.25 16.00 -11.10
N PHE A 396 -6.28 16.78 -11.35
CA PHE A 396 -6.17 18.23 -11.48
C PHE A 396 -6.36 18.92 -10.14
N THR A 397 -5.56 19.95 -9.86
CA THR A 397 -5.85 20.91 -8.80
C THR A 397 -6.92 21.90 -9.31
N PRO A 398 -7.63 22.61 -8.41
CA PRO A 398 -8.56 23.67 -8.82
C PRO A 398 -7.90 24.79 -9.63
N GLN A 399 -6.57 24.95 -9.51
CA GLN A 399 -5.76 25.92 -10.25
C GLN A 399 -5.38 25.44 -11.66
N GLY A 400 -5.65 24.17 -11.99
CA GLY A 400 -5.32 23.56 -13.28
C GLY A 400 -3.99 22.81 -13.31
N ASP A 401 -3.28 22.70 -12.18
CA ASP A 401 -2.04 21.92 -12.12
C ASP A 401 -2.34 20.43 -12.17
N VAL A 402 -1.53 19.68 -12.92
CA VAL A 402 -1.64 18.23 -12.97
C VAL A 402 -0.75 17.61 -11.90
N LYS A 403 -1.34 16.80 -11.02
CA LYS A 403 -0.64 16.00 -10.02
C LYS A 403 -0.79 14.52 -10.35
N GLN A 404 0.29 13.76 -10.12
CA GLN A 404 0.34 12.33 -10.34
C GLN A 404 0.16 11.61 -9.00
N LEU A 405 -0.79 10.68 -8.97
CA LEU A 405 -1.06 9.84 -7.81
C LEU A 405 -1.13 8.39 -8.25
N PRO A 406 -0.90 7.42 -7.36
CA PRO A 406 -1.13 6.05 -7.71
C PRO A 406 -2.64 5.74 -7.82
N LYS A 407 -2.97 4.76 -8.64
CA LYS A 407 -4.32 4.33 -8.92
C LYS A 407 -4.95 3.70 -7.68
N GLY A 408 -6.17 4.13 -7.40
CA GLY A 408 -6.88 3.77 -6.17
C GLY A 408 -6.55 4.70 -5.00
N ALA A 409 -5.68 5.71 -5.19
CA ALA A 409 -5.48 6.78 -4.22
C ALA A 409 -6.81 7.44 -3.88
N THR A 410 -6.96 7.79 -2.61
CA THR A 410 -8.14 8.46 -2.06
C THR A 410 -7.90 9.96 -1.92
N ALA A 411 -8.95 10.71 -1.59
CA ALA A 411 -8.80 12.13 -1.28
C ALA A 411 -7.85 12.40 -0.10
N ILE A 412 -7.73 11.44 0.84
CA ILE A 412 -6.77 11.50 1.94
C ILE A 412 -5.34 11.43 1.40
N ASP A 413 -5.06 10.50 0.50
CA ASP A 413 -3.77 10.37 -0.16
C ASP A 413 -3.37 11.66 -0.88
N PHE A 414 -4.30 12.27 -1.62
CA PHE A 414 -4.07 13.56 -2.29
C PHE A 414 -3.78 14.69 -1.29
N ALA A 415 -4.48 14.74 -0.16
CA ALA A 415 -4.25 15.77 0.86
C ALA A 415 -2.82 15.70 1.45
N PHE A 416 -2.34 14.50 1.77
CA PHE A 416 -0.98 14.28 2.26
C PHE A 416 0.09 14.44 1.17
N PHE A 417 -0.26 14.19 -0.09
CA PHE A 417 0.59 14.46 -1.23
C PHE A 417 0.82 15.95 -1.44
N VAL A 418 -0.25 16.77 -1.35
CA VAL A 418 -0.15 18.24 -1.47
C VAL A 418 0.72 18.81 -0.35
N HIS A 419 0.42 18.49 0.91
CA HIS A 419 1.25 18.87 2.05
C HIS A 419 0.84 18.09 3.30
N THR A 420 1.79 17.76 4.18
CA THR A 420 1.48 17.05 5.44
C THR A 420 0.47 17.82 6.30
N GLU A 421 0.60 19.14 6.42
CA GLU A 421 -0.33 19.97 7.19
C GLU A 421 -1.75 19.98 6.59
N VAL A 422 -1.87 19.93 5.25
CA VAL A 422 -3.15 19.84 4.55
C VAL A 422 -3.80 18.49 4.83
N GLY A 423 -3.03 17.40 4.79
CA GLY A 423 -3.47 16.07 5.18
C GLY A 423 -3.94 16.01 6.64
N LEU A 424 -3.16 16.57 7.58
CA LEU A 424 -3.49 16.57 9.01
C LEU A 424 -4.75 17.37 9.33
N ARG A 425 -5.00 18.47 8.59
CA ARG A 425 -6.17 19.33 8.77
C ARG A 425 -7.31 19.01 7.81
N CYS A 426 -7.27 17.88 7.11
CA CYS A 426 -8.29 17.51 6.13
C CYS A 426 -9.62 17.19 6.84
N GLN A 427 -10.67 17.95 6.51
CA GLN A 427 -12.04 17.73 7.01
C GLN A 427 -12.92 17.04 5.95
N GLY A 428 -12.70 17.36 4.68
CA GLY A 428 -13.50 16.85 3.57
C GLY A 428 -12.80 17.11 2.24
N ALA A 429 -13.40 16.59 1.17
CA ALA A 429 -12.90 16.81 -0.19
C ALA A 429 -14.06 17.10 -1.14
N LYS A 430 -13.79 17.89 -2.18
CA LYS A 430 -14.65 17.99 -3.35
C LYS A 430 -13.94 17.37 -4.55
N ILE A 431 -14.67 16.57 -5.30
CA ILE A 431 -14.20 15.97 -6.55
C ILE A 431 -15.10 16.49 -7.67
N ASN A 432 -14.52 17.12 -8.68
CA ASN A 432 -15.22 17.79 -9.78
C ASN A 432 -16.27 18.81 -9.27
N GLY A 433 -15.91 19.59 -8.25
CA GLY A 433 -16.76 20.59 -7.62
C GLY A 433 -17.87 20.05 -6.70
N ARG A 434 -18.00 18.73 -6.52
CA ARG A 434 -19.01 18.12 -5.64
C ARG A 434 -18.37 17.51 -4.40
N ILE A 435 -19.00 17.68 -3.23
CA ILE A 435 -18.54 17.07 -1.98
C ILE A 435 -18.51 15.54 -2.13
N ALA A 436 -17.38 14.93 -1.80
CA ALA A 436 -17.16 13.51 -1.87
C ALA A 436 -16.66 12.96 -0.52
N PRO A 437 -16.98 11.70 -0.18
CA PRO A 437 -16.40 11.03 0.98
C PRO A 437 -14.87 10.93 0.86
N LEU A 438 -14.16 11.07 1.97
CA LEU A 438 -12.69 11.00 2.01
C LEU A 438 -12.12 9.66 1.53
N HIS A 439 -12.85 8.56 1.73
CA HIS A 439 -12.45 7.22 1.30
C HIS A 439 -12.70 6.93 -0.18
N ARG A 440 -13.33 7.87 -0.91
CA ARG A 440 -13.61 7.68 -2.33
C ARG A 440 -12.30 7.65 -3.12
N GLU A 441 -12.14 6.61 -3.94
CA GLU A 441 -11.02 6.52 -4.88
C GLU A 441 -11.13 7.60 -5.96
N ILE A 442 -10.01 8.28 -6.21
CA ILE A 442 -9.87 9.31 -7.23
C ILE A 442 -9.71 8.63 -8.58
N LYS A 443 -10.36 9.17 -9.62
CA LYS A 443 -10.22 8.70 -11.00
C LYS A 443 -9.32 9.61 -11.81
N ASN A 444 -8.76 9.05 -12.88
CA ASN A 444 -7.97 9.80 -13.83
C ASN A 444 -8.79 10.95 -14.45
N GLY A 445 -8.27 12.16 -14.40
CA GLY A 445 -8.91 13.38 -14.90
C GLY A 445 -9.83 14.07 -13.89
N ASP A 446 -9.99 13.54 -12.67
CA ASP A 446 -10.76 14.21 -11.63
C ASP A 446 -10.03 15.50 -11.17
N THR A 447 -10.80 16.55 -10.89
CA THR A 447 -10.34 17.75 -10.20
C THR A 447 -10.61 17.60 -8.70
N VAL A 448 -9.57 17.67 -7.86
CA VAL A 448 -9.71 17.43 -6.40
C VAL A 448 -9.37 18.69 -5.61
N GLU A 449 -10.31 19.11 -4.77
CA GLU A 449 -10.17 20.23 -3.83
C GLU A 449 -10.27 19.69 -2.41
N ILE A 450 -9.27 19.96 -1.57
CA ILE A 450 -9.27 19.55 -0.16
C ILE A 450 -9.81 20.67 0.71
N LEU A 451 -10.80 20.35 1.55
CA LEU A 451 -11.36 21.25 2.55
C LEU A 451 -10.63 21.03 3.86
N THR A 452 -9.91 22.05 4.33
CA THR A 452 -9.16 22.01 5.58
C THR A 452 -9.87 22.75 6.70
N SER A 453 -9.67 22.31 7.94
CA SER A 453 -10.17 22.98 9.14
C SER A 453 -9.12 22.96 10.27
N PRO A 454 -8.96 24.04 11.05
CA PRO A 454 -8.04 24.07 12.18
C PRO A 454 -8.32 23.02 13.26
N THR A 455 -9.57 22.55 13.38
CA THR A 455 -9.99 21.56 14.37
C THR A 455 -10.01 20.13 13.83
N ALA A 456 -9.83 19.96 12.52
CA ALA A 456 -9.82 18.63 11.92
C ALA A 456 -8.54 17.88 12.31
N LYS A 457 -8.70 16.58 12.48
CA LYS A 457 -7.65 15.67 12.94
C LYS A 457 -7.80 14.33 12.21
N PRO A 458 -6.70 13.65 11.85
CA PRO A 458 -6.77 12.30 11.31
C PRO A 458 -7.46 11.35 12.28
N SER A 459 -8.22 10.39 11.77
CA SER A 459 -8.76 9.30 12.58
C SER A 459 -8.05 7.98 12.26
N ARG A 460 -8.03 7.04 13.21
CA ARG A 460 -7.41 5.71 13.01
C ARG A 460 -8.02 4.95 11.82
N ASP A 461 -9.31 5.17 11.55
CA ASP A 461 -10.03 4.57 10.42
C ASP A 461 -9.43 4.94 9.05
N TRP A 462 -8.72 6.08 8.94
CA TRP A 462 -8.09 6.47 7.68
C TRP A 462 -7.01 5.47 7.23
N LEU A 463 -6.38 4.75 8.17
CA LEU A 463 -5.39 3.71 7.86
C LEU A 463 -5.97 2.55 7.03
N ASN A 464 -7.29 2.36 7.08
CA ASN A 464 -7.98 1.33 6.28
C ASN A 464 -8.25 1.78 4.84
N HIS A 465 -8.27 3.10 4.59
CA HIS A 465 -8.67 3.67 3.30
C HIS A 465 -7.49 4.22 2.48
N VAL A 466 -6.43 4.63 3.16
CA VAL A 466 -5.23 5.22 2.56
C VAL A 466 -4.44 4.18 1.78
N ARG A 467 -4.01 4.52 0.56
CA ARG A 467 -3.25 3.61 -0.31
C ARG A 467 -1.75 3.91 -0.32
N THR A 468 -1.37 5.17 -0.18
CA THR A 468 0.03 5.59 -0.26
C THR A 468 0.79 5.31 1.03
N GLY A 469 2.06 4.90 0.91
CA GLY A 469 2.94 4.66 2.06
C GLY A 469 3.15 5.93 2.90
N ARG A 470 3.40 7.07 2.23
CA ARG A 470 3.58 8.39 2.83
C ARG A 470 2.40 8.80 3.74
N ALA A 471 1.18 8.77 3.23
CA ALA A 471 0.01 9.15 4.02
C ALA A 471 -0.21 8.17 5.19
N ARG A 472 -0.05 6.86 4.95
CA ARG A 472 -0.21 5.83 5.98
C ARG A 472 0.77 6.05 7.14
N GLN A 473 2.02 6.35 6.84
CA GLN A 473 3.06 6.61 7.83
C GLN A 473 2.77 7.89 8.63
N ARG A 474 2.46 9.01 7.95
CA ARG A 474 2.16 10.28 8.62
C ARG A 474 0.93 10.16 9.55
N ILE A 475 -0.10 9.42 9.13
CA ILE A 475 -1.26 9.14 9.97
C ILE A 475 -0.88 8.25 11.16
N LYS A 476 -0.12 7.16 10.96
CA LYS A 476 0.36 6.30 12.07
C LYS A 476 1.16 7.11 13.09
N GLN A 477 2.08 7.97 12.63
CA GLN A 477 2.90 8.83 13.48
C GLN A 477 2.03 9.78 14.31
N TRP A 478 1.07 10.44 13.67
CA TRP A 478 0.15 11.35 14.35
C TRP A 478 -0.73 10.63 15.39
N VAL A 479 -1.31 9.46 15.04
CA VAL A 479 -2.15 8.68 15.95
C VAL A 479 -1.33 8.23 17.17
N ARG A 480 -0.11 7.74 16.96
CA ARG A 480 0.80 7.36 18.07
C ARG A 480 1.08 8.54 19.00
N HIS A 481 1.35 9.71 18.43
CA HIS A 481 1.63 10.92 19.21
C HIS A 481 0.40 11.40 20.00
N GLU A 482 -0.80 11.34 19.41
CA GLU A 482 -2.04 11.69 20.12
C GLU A 482 -2.34 10.69 21.24
N GLU A 483 -2.25 9.38 20.96
CA GLU A 483 -2.42 8.33 21.95
C GLU A 483 -1.42 8.50 23.11
N GLU A 484 -0.16 8.77 22.81
CA GLU A 484 0.88 9.03 23.81
C GLU A 484 0.54 10.28 24.67
N THR A 485 0.13 11.38 24.05
CA THR A 485 -0.25 12.61 24.77
C THR A 485 -1.43 12.38 25.71
N VAL A 486 -2.44 11.64 25.26
CA VAL A 486 -3.59 11.25 26.09
C VAL A 486 -3.17 10.30 27.21
N SER A 487 -2.31 9.31 26.92
CA SER A 487 -1.78 8.38 27.91
C SER A 487 -0.95 9.08 28.99
N ILE A 488 -0.15 10.10 28.65
CA ILE A 488 0.61 10.90 29.63
C ILE A 488 -0.34 11.57 30.62
N GLY A 489 -1.40 12.23 30.13
CA GLY A 489 -2.39 12.89 30.98
C GLY A 489 -3.09 11.90 31.92
N LEU A 490 -3.54 10.76 31.37
CA LEU A 490 -4.18 9.72 32.16
C LEU A 490 -3.23 9.09 33.19
N GLY A 491 -1.99 8.81 32.82
CA GLY A 491 -0.96 8.26 33.70
C GLY A 491 -0.63 9.20 34.85
N ARG A 492 -0.50 10.50 34.58
CA ARG A 492 -0.35 11.53 35.62
C ARG A 492 -1.51 11.55 36.59
N ASP A 493 -2.74 11.49 36.09
CA ASP A 493 -3.93 11.50 36.93
C ASP A 493 -4.05 10.24 37.78
N ILE A 494 -3.66 9.07 37.24
CA ILE A 494 -3.63 7.80 37.98
C ILE A 494 -2.58 7.88 39.10
N LEU A 495 -1.36 8.32 38.77
CA LEU A 495 -0.28 8.47 39.75
C LEU A 495 -0.63 9.47 40.84
N ALA A 496 -1.14 10.66 40.48
CA ALA A 496 -1.52 11.70 41.42
C ALA A 496 -2.64 11.24 42.37
N ARG A 497 -3.64 10.51 41.85
CA ARG A 497 -4.70 9.92 42.68
C ARG A 497 -4.14 8.92 43.68
N GLU A 498 -3.22 8.08 43.26
CA GLU A 498 -2.67 7.02 44.10
C GLU A 498 -1.70 7.55 45.17
N VAL A 499 -0.85 8.53 44.82
CA VAL A 499 0.01 9.25 45.76
C VAL A 499 -0.83 9.98 46.82
N LYS A 500 -1.87 10.71 46.38
CA LYS A 500 -2.79 11.41 47.29
C LYS A 500 -3.55 10.46 48.20
N ARG A 501 -3.97 9.29 47.68
CA ARG A 501 -4.65 8.24 48.45
C ARG A 501 -3.77 7.67 49.55
N ARG A 502 -2.49 7.43 49.26
CA ARG A 502 -1.50 6.92 50.22
C ARG A 502 -0.88 8.00 51.11
N ARG A 503 -1.26 9.26 50.95
CA ARG A 503 -0.71 10.43 51.69
C ARG A 503 0.81 10.55 51.56
N LEU A 504 1.33 10.22 50.38
CA LEU A 504 2.75 10.34 50.06
C LEU A 504 3.01 11.70 49.40
N ASP A 505 4.24 12.19 49.50
CA ASP A 505 4.65 13.42 48.83
C ASP A 505 4.76 13.22 47.32
N PRO A 506 4.30 14.17 46.48
CA PRO A 506 4.38 14.05 45.04
C PRO A 506 5.82 13.84 44.57
N PRO A 507 6.08 12.86 43.68
CA PRO A 507 7.44 12.52 43.29
C PRO A 507 8.05 13.65 42.44
N ALA A 508 9.29 14.02 42.75
CA ALA A 508 10.05 14.96 41.93
C ALA A 508 10.38 14.35 40.56
N ALA A 509 10.60 15.19 39.53
CA ALA A 509 10.96 14.73 38.18
C ALA A 509 12.18 13.78 38.18
N ALA A 510 13.21 14.08 38.99
CA ALA A 510 14.38 13.23 39.14
C ALA A 510 14.09 11.86 39.80
N ALA A 511 13.00 11.73 40.58
CA ALA A 511 12.56 10.45 41.13
C ALA A 511 11.84 9.61 40.06
N LEU A 512 11.04 10.26 39.20
CA LEU A 512 10.39 9.62 38.04
C LEU A 512 11.43 9.08 37.05
N ASP A 513 12.48 9.84 36.74
CA ASP A 513 13.54 9.37 35.83
C ASP A 513 14.35 8.20 36.42
N ARG A 514 14.58 8.19 37.74
CA ARG A 514 15.23 7.06 38.42
C ARG A 514 14.37 5.81 38.40
N ALA A 515 13.07 5.94 38.68
CA ALA A 515 12.13 4.82 38.60
C ALA A 515 11.98 4.30 37.17
N ALA A 516 12.06 5.17 36.16
CA ALA A 516 12.00 4.78 34.75
C ALA A 516 13.18 3.87 34.41
N LYS A 517 14.41 4.29 34.74
CA LYS A 517 15.62 3.51 34.52
C LYS A 517 15.61 2.17 35.26
N ALA A 518 15.09 2.16 36.50
CA ALA A 518 14.97 0.92 37.27
C ALA A 518 13.99 -0.10 36.66
N LEU A 519 12.99 0.38 35.91
CA LEU A 519 11.99 -0.43 35.22
C LEU A 519 12.33 -0.68 33.74
N GLY A 520 13.54 -0.34 33.30
CA GLY A 520 14.00 -0.56 31.93
C GLY A 520 13.44 0.44 30.89
N LEU A 521 12.89 1.56 31.35
CA LEU A 521 12.37 2.63 30.50
C LEU A 521 13.38 3.79 30.41
N THR A 522 13.30 4.55 29.32
CA THR A 522 14.26 5.61 28.99
C THR A 522 14.12 6.85 29.88
N GLU A 523 12.88 7.30 30.13
CA GLU A 523 12.59 8.58 30.81
C GLU A 523 11.33 8.51 31.69
N GLY A 524 11.18 9.43 32.64
CA GLY A 524 10.00 9.53 33.51
C GLY A 524 8.68 9.71 32.75
N ARG A 525 8.70 10.34 31.57
CA ARG A 525 7.52 10.42 30.68
C ARG A 525 7.07 9.06 30.18
N ALA A 526 7.99 8.15 29.89
CA ALA A 526 7.66 6.81 29.43
C ALA A 526 6.90 6.02 30.51
N LEU A 527 7.18 6.24 31.79
CA LEU A 527 6.40 5.65 32.88
C LEU A 527 4.95 6.16 32.88
N GLU A 528 4.74 7.47 32.69
CA GLU A 528 3.40 8.05 32.62
C GLU A 528 2.62 7.46 31.44
N VAL A 529 3.26 7.29 30.28
CA VAL A 529 2.68 6.63 29.10
C VAL A 529 2.31 5.17 29.39
N SER A 530 3.25 4.38 29.92
CA SER A 530 3.03 2.94 30.19
C SER A 530 1.92 2.70 31.20
N ILE A 531 1.74 3.58 32.19
CA ILE A 531 0.62 3.50 33.14
C ILE A 531 -0.69 3.96 32.51
N GLY A 532 -0.65 5.02 31.69
CA GLY A 532 -1.81 5.48 30.94
C GLY A 532 -2.33 4.43 29.95
N ARG A 533 -1.44 3.60 29.38
CA ARG A 533 -1.79 2.47 28.50
C ARG A 533 -2.17 1.20 29.25
N GLY A 534 -1.71 1.05 30.49
CA GLY A 534 -1.93 -0.14 31.32
C GLY A 534 -0.86 -1.22 31.17
N ASP A 535 0.23 -0.94 30.47
CA ASP A 535 1.38 -1.84 30.29
C ASP A 535 2.14 -2.05 31.60
N LEU A 536 2.15 -1.03 32.47
CA LEU A 536 2.80 -1.06 33.78
C LEU A 536 1.76 -0.96 34.90
N ALA A 537 1.78 -1.93 35.82
CA ALA A 537 0.93 -1.89 37.00
C ALA A 537 1.36 -0.78 37.96
N ILE A 538 0.41 0.01 38.46
CA ILE A 538 0.70 1.15 39.36
C ILE A 538 1.48 0.74 40.62
N GLY A 539 1.26 -0.48 41.14
CA GLY A 539 2.00 -1.00 42.29
C GLY A 539 3.51 -1.18 42.02
N GLN A 540 3.88 -1.59 40.81
CA GLN A 540 5.28 -1.73 40.40
C GLN A 540 5.97 -0.35 40.30
N LEU A 541 5.25 0.65 39.76
CA LEU A 541 5.75 2.03 39.76
C LEU A 541 5.94 2.55 41.20
N MET A 542 4.96 2.32 42.08
CA MET A 542 5.00 2.85 43.44
C MET A 542 6.15 2.26 44.25
N LYS A 543 6.46 0.96 44.07
CA LYS A 543 7.64 0.32 44.66
C LYS A 543 8.95 0.92 44.14
N ALA A 544 8.99 1.27 42.85
CA ALA A 544 10.16 1.92 42.25
C ALA A 544 10.33 3.39 42.67
N LEU A 545 9.24 4.11 42.93
CA LEU A 545 9.26 5.52 43.36
C LEU A 545 9.47 5.70 44.87
N TYR A 546 8.93 4.80 45.68
CA TYR A 546 9.01 4.85 47.14
C TYR A 546 9.47 3.48 47.67
N PRO A 547 10.79 3.23 47.71
CA PRO A 547 11.36 1.94 48.12
C PRO A 547 11.02 1.53 49.56
N ASP A 548 10.62 2.50 50.40
CA ASP A 548 10.25 2.29 51.80
C ASP A 548 8.83 1.75 51.99
N LEU A 549 8.05 1.56 50.92
CA LEU A 549 6.73 0.93 50.97
C LEU A 549 6.85 -0.57 51.17
N THR A 550 6.19 -1.12 52.19
CA THR A 550 6.18 -2.57 52.44
C THR A 550 5.27 -3.30 51.43
N ASP A 551 5.48 -4.61 51.23
CA ASP A 551 4.59 -5.41 50.36
C ASP A 551 3.13 -5.44 50.86
N GLU A 552 2.85 -5.06 52.12
CA GLU A 552 1.49 -4.83 52.64
C GLU A 552 0.91 -3.47 52.21
N ASP A 553 1.72 -2.42 52.10
CA ASP A 553 1.31 -1.09 51.60
C ASP A 553 1.08 -1.06 50.08
N LEU A 554 1.71 -2.01 49.37
CA LEU A 554 1.56 -2.25 47.93
C LEU A 554 0.36 -3.13 47.57
N ARG A 555 -0.22 -3.86 48.55
CA ARG A 555 -1.47 -4.60 48.35
C ARG A 555 -2.62 -3.63 48.22
N GLU A 556 -3.51 -3.85 47.24
CA GLU A 556 -4.78 -3.14 47.22
C GLU A 556 -5.55 -3.44 48.52
N PRO A 557 -5.93 -2.43 49.32
CA PRO A 557 -6.65 -2.71 50.55
C PRO A 557 -8.00 -3.35 50.22
N LYS A 558 -8.31 -4.45 50.91
CA LYS A 558 -9.65 -5.07 50.86
C LYS A 558 -10.70 -3.98 51.10
N PRO A 559 -11.69 -3.80 50.22
CA PRO A 559 -12.58 -2.66 50.30
C PRO A 559 -13.31 -2.63 51.64
N THR A 560 -13.26 -1.48 52.32
CA THR A 560 -14.08 -1.15 53.49
C THR A 560 -15.56 -1.26 53.13
N VAL A 561 -16.43 -1.49 54.12
CA VAL A 561 -17.88 -1.77 53.91
C VAL A 561 -18.57 -0.67 53.07
N PHE A 562 -18.14 0.59 53.22
CA PHE A 562 -18.58 1.72 52.39
C PHE A 562 -17.93 1.75 50.99
N GLY A 563 -16.68 1.31 50.88
CA GLY A 563 -15.98 1.10 49.60
C GLY A 563 -16.55 -0.07 48.79
N ARG A 564 -17.08 -1.12 49.43
CA ARG A 564 -17.83 -2.20 48.77
C ARG A 564 -19.15 -1.71 48.20
N MET A 565 -19.79 -0.73 48.84
CA MET A 565 -21.03 -0.12 48.35
C MET A 565 -20.78 0.77 47.11
N LEU A 566 -19.66 1.52 47.07
CA LEU A 566 -19.24 2.33 45.92
C LEU A 566 -18.64 1.50 44.77
N ASN A 567 -17.83 0.45 45.06
CA ASN A 567 -17.35 -0.47 44.02
C ASN A 567 -18.47 -1.34 43.43
N ARG A 568 -19.52 -1.67 44.19
CA ARG A 568 -20.75 -2.32 43.67
C ARG A 568 -21.55 -1.44 42.70
N ILE A 569 -21.30 -0.14 42.65
CA ILE A 569 -21.91 0.78 41.67
C ILE A 569 -21.00 0.92 40.43
N ARG A 570 -19.68 0.67 40.56
CA ARG A 570 -18.68 0.83 39.48
C ARG A 570 -18.38 -0.44 38.69
N LEU A 571 -18.46 -1.63 39.29
CA LEU A 571 -18.06 -2.89 38.63
C LEU A 571 -19.15 -3.61 37.85
N GLY A 572 -20.39 -3.12 37.82
CA GLY A 572 -21.51 -3.89 37.27
C GLY A 572 -21.83 -5.07 38.19
N ARG A 573 -23.03 -5.08 38.75
CA ARG A 573 -23.44 -6.10 39.71
C ARG A 573 -23.66 -7.44 39.00
N GLY A 574 -23.29 -8.56 39.63
CA GLY A 574 -23.85 -9.89 39.33
C GLY A 574 -23.10 -10.83 38.38
N ILE A 575 -21.88 -10.52 37.90
CA ILE A 575 -21.22 -11.36 36.89
C ILE A 575 -19.74 -11.60 37.20
N LYS A 576 -19.33 -12.87 37.22
CA LYS A 576 -17.92 -13.29 37.22
C LYS A 576 -17.52 -13.71 35.81
N ILE A 577 -16.48 -13.09 35.28
CA ILE A 577 -15.84 -13.49 34.03
C ILE A 577 -14.82 -14.59 34.38
N GLN A 578 -14.76 -15.66 33.59
CA GLN A 578 -13.78 -16.73 33.84
C GLN A 578 -12.36 -16.15 33.83
N GLY A 579 -11.71 -16.12 35.01
CA GLY A 579 -10.28 -15.89 35.17
C GLY A 579 -9.80 -14.44 35.37
N VAL A 580 -10.67 -13.41 35.38
CA VAL A 580 -10.23 -12.02 35.60
C VAL A 580 -11.18 -11.24 36.50
N ASP A 581 -10.73 -10.90 37.70
CA ASP A 581 -11.40 -9.96 38.61
C ASP A 581 -10.96 -8.51 38.30
N GLY A 582 -11.89 -7.55 38.33
CA GLY A 582 -11.55 -6.11 38.27
C GLY A 582 -11.86 -5.37 36.96
N LEU A 583 -12.44 -6.03 35.95
CA LEU A 583 -12.82 -5.38 34.69
C LEU A 583 -14.13 -4.58 34.84
N LEU A 584 -14.17 -3.41 34.21
CA LEU A 584 -15.34 -2.52 34.26
C LEU A 584 -16.46 -3.10 33.38
N VAL A 585 -17.52 -3.62 33.99
CA VAL A 585 -18.62 -4.29 33.26
C VAL A 585 -19.84 -3.37 33.17
N ARG A 586 -20.44 -3.27 31.98
CA ARG A 586 -21.67 -2.50 31.74
C ARG A 586 -22.70 -3.30 30.97
N TYR A 587 -23.97 -3.16 31.34
CA TYR A 587 -25.09 -3.73 30.59
C TYR A 587 -25.46 -2.88 29.39
N ALA A 588 -25.56 -3.51 28.22
CA ALA A 588 -25.91 -2.83 26.99
C ALA A 588 -27.35 -2.31 27.05
N GLN A 589 -27.54 -1.04 26.71
CA GLN A 589 -28.87 -0.42 26.68
C GLN A 589 -29.72 -0.87 25.48
N CYS A 590 -29.11 -1.49 24.47
CA CYS A 590 -29.81 -1.94 23.27
C CYS A 590 -30.65 -3.21 23.49
N CYS A 591 -30.18 -4.14 24.33
CA CYS A 591 -30.85 -5.41 24.63
C CYS A 591 -31.16 -5.61 26.12
N GLN A 592 -30.60 -4.77 27.01
CA GLN A 592 -30.91 -4.66 28.44
C GLN A 592 -30.88 -5.98 29.22
N PRO A 593 -29.85 -6.84 29.06
CA PRO A 593 -29.84 -8.24 29.54
C PRO A 593 -30.21 -8.37 31.02
N VAL A 594 -30.98 -9.42 31.36
CA VAL A 594 -31.39 -9.75 32.74
C VAL A 594 -30.86 -11.11 33.16
N PRO A 595 -30.70 -11.38 34.47
CA PRO A 595 -30.29 -12.70 34.95
C PRO A 595 -31.17 -13.82 34.40
N GLY A 596 -30.54 -14.79 33.75
CA GLY A 596 -31.18 -15.90 33.03
C GLY A 596 -31.16 -15.78 31.50
N ASP A 597 -30.85 -14.60 30.94
CA ASP A 597 -30.60 -14.46 29.49
C ASP A 597 -29.26 -15.11 29.10
N THR A 598 -29.14 -15.75 27.94
CA THR A 598 -27.81 -16.13 27.41
C THR A 598 -27.07 -14.86 26.99
N VAL A 599 -25.91 -14.58 27.61
CA VAL A 599 -25.18 -13.32 27.42
C VAL A 599 -23.78 -13.54 26.85
N VAL A 600 -23.29 -12.53 26.15
CA VAL A 600 -21.93 -12.44 25.60
C VAL A 600 -21.33 -11.11 26.01
N GLY A 601 -20.10 -11.14 26.50
CA GLY A 601 -19.29 -9.96 26.76
C GLY A 601 -18.61 -9.48 25.49
N TYR A 602 -18.67 -8.18 25.23
CA TYR A 602 -17.93 -7.54 24.14
C TYR A 602 -16.95 -6.51 24.71
N VAL A 603 -15.66 -6.64 24.39
CA VAL A 603 -14.62 -5.72 24.86
C VAL A 603 -14.71 -4.40 24.09
N THR A 604 -15.12 -3.33 24.77
CA THR A 604 -15.22 -1.99 24.19
C THR A 604 -13.93 -1.19 24.40
N GLN A 605 -13.55 -0.37 23.41
CA GLN A 605 -12.36 0.49 23.52
C GLN A 605 -12.58 1.55 24.61
N GLY A 606 -11.82 1.46 25.71
CA GLY A 606 -11.78 2.45 26.79
C GLY A 606 -13.00 2.51 27.73
N ARG A 607 -14.03 1.68 27.51
CA ARG A 607 -15.27 1.68 28.34
C ARG A 607 -15.54 0.35 29.06
N GLY A 608 -14.61 -0.60 28.98
CA GLY A 608 -14.69 -1.90 29.64
C GLY A 608 -15.47 -2.94 28.82
N ILE A 609 -16.05 -3.93 29.48
CA ILE A 609 -16.81 -5.01 28.82
C ILE A 609 -18.29 -4.65 28.81
N SER A 610 -18.88 -4.58 27.62
CA SER A 610 -20.31 -4.41 27.41
C SER A 610 -20.99 -5.76 27.32
N ILE A 611 -22.02 -6.00 28.13
CA ILE A 611 -22.77 -7.26 28.15
C ILE A 611 -23.98 -7.14 27.25
N HIS A 612 -24.02 -8.00 26.24
CA HIS A 612 -25.12 -8.14 25.30
C HIS A 612 -25.81 -9.48 25.49
N ARG A 613 -27.07 -9.59 25.08
CA ARG A 613 -27.68 -10.90 24.84
C ARG A 613 -27.00 -11.54 23.63
N ALA A 614 -26.87 -12.87 23.65
CA ALA A 614 -26.25 -13.63 22.56
C ALA A 614 -26.93 -13.40 21.20
N ASP A 615 -28.24 -13.11 21.21
CA ASP A 615 -29.06 -12.85 20.04
C ASP A 615 -29.21 -11.36 19.69
N CYS A 616 -28.44 -10.46 20.31
CA CYS A 616 -28.55 -9.02 20.07
C CYS A 616 -28.16 -8.65 18.61
N PRO A 617 -29.02 -7.96 17.84
CA PRO A 617 -28.71 -7.56 16.47
C PRO A 617 -27.45 -6.69 16.35
N ASN A 618 -27.23 -5.78 17.30
CA ASN A 618 -26.04 -4.92 17.31
C ASN A 618 -24.74 -5.71 17.57
N LEU A 619 -24.82 -6.89 18.21
CA LEU A 619 -23.67 -7.77 18.40
C LEU A 619 -23.30 -8.51 17.10
N LEU A 620 -24.27 -8.74 16.21
CA LEU A 620 -24.07 -9.39 14.92
C LEU A 620 -23.38 -8.47 13.89
N THR A 621 -23.47 -7.15 14.06
CA THR A 621 -22.77 -6.18 13.19
C THR A 621 -21.29 -5.99 13.59
N LEU A 622 -20.92 -6.35 14.82
CA LEU A 622 -19.59 -6.14 15.42
C LEU A 622 -18.66 -7.37 15.30
N GLN A 623 -18.69 -8.09 14.17
CA GLN A 623 -17.95 -9.34 13.95
C GLN A 623 -16.41 -9.14 13.89
N GLU A 624 -15.77 -8.94 15.05
CA GLU A 624 -14.34 -9.20 15.25
C GLU A 624 -14.23 -10.33 16.30
N GLY A 625 -13.71 -11.49 15.89
CA GLY A 625 -13.68 -12.72 16.71
C GLY A 625 -12.95 -12.58 18.06
N ASP A 626 -11.92 -11.74 18.13
CA ASP A 626 -11.02 -11.63 19.30
C ASP A 626 -11.57 -10.76 20.44
N ARG A 627 -12.76 -10.16 20.31
CA ARG A 627 -13.34 -9.26 21.32
C ARG A 627 -14.57 -9.81 22.05
N ARG A 628 -14.93 -11.07 21.80
CA ARG A 628 -16.04 -11.75 22.48
C ARG A 628 -15.52 -12.56 23.66
N VAL A 629 -16.17 -12.40 24.81
CA VAL A 629 -15.85 -13.11 26.05
C VAL A 629 -17.10 -13.83 26.51
N GLU A 630 -16.97 -15.11 26.85
CA GLU A 630 -18.06 -15.87 27.45
C GLU A 630 -18.29 -15.43 28.89
N ILE A 631 -19.56 -15.25 29.24
CA ILE A 631 -19.98 -14.69 30.52
C ILE A 631 -21.03 -15.60 31.14
N ASP A 632 -20.83 -15.96 32.41
CA ASP A 632 -21.79 -16.71 33.21
C ASP A 632 -22.45 -15.85 34.29
N TRP A 633 -23.75 -16.05 34.49
CA TRP A 633 -24.50 -15.36 35.55
C TRP A 633 -24.20 -15.98 36.92
N GLN A 634 -23.99 -15.15 37.94
CA GLN A 634 -24.08 -15.59 39.34
C GLN A 634 -25.14 -14.75 40.05
N GLU A 635 -26.32 -15.35 40.27
CA GLU A 635 -27.44 -14.68 40.91
C GLU A 635 -27.13 -14.31 42.38
N GLN A 636 -27.26 -13.03 42.74
CA GLN A 636 -27.40 -12.59 44.13
C GLN A 636 -28.83 -12.12 44.37
N ALA A 637 -29.45 -12.63 45.43
CA ALA A 637 -30.81 -12.27 45.80
C ALA A 637 -30.91 -10.77 46.20
N GLY A 638 -31.88 -10.05 45.63
CA GLY A 638 -32.20 -8.66 45.99
C GLY A 638 -31.82 -7.59 44.96
N GLU A 639 -31.47 -7.95 43.72
CA GLU A 639 -31.18 -7.00 42.64
C GLU A 639 -32.34 -6.89 41.64
N SER A 640 -32.63 -5.67 41.17
CA SER A 640 -33.65 -5.40 40.17
C SER A 640 -33.05 -4.71 38.94
N PHE A 641 -33.53 -5.12 37.76
CA PHE A 641 -33.01 -4.74 36.44
C PHE A 641 -34.09 -4.02 35.64
N ALA A 642 -33.72 -2.89 35.03
CA ALA A 642 -34.66 -2.09 34.24
C ALA A 642 -34.85 -2.69 32.85
N VAL A 643 -36.09 -3.04 32.51
CA VAL A 643 -36.47 -3.59 31.21
C VAL A 643 -37.55 -2.72 30.57
N ARG A 644 -37.38 -2.45 29.28
CA ARG A 644 -38.35 -1.72 28.45
C ARG A 644 -39.26 -2.70 27.71
N LEU A 645 -40.55 -2.64 28.03
CA LEU A 645 -41.61 -3.41 27.37
C LEU A 645 -42.31 -2.53 26.34
N LEU A 646 -42.44 -3.03 25.12
CA LEU A 646 -43.29 -2.45 24.08
C LEU A 646 -44.56 -3.30 24.00
N TRP A 647 -45.73 -2.65 24.02
CA TRP A 647 -47.00 -3.33 23.92
C TRP A 647 -47.90 -2.64 22.90
N ASN A 648 -48.75 -3.44 22.25
CA ASN A 648 -49.75 -3.02 21.29
C ASN A 648 -51.08 -3.69 21.62
N ALA A 649 -52.18 -2.96 21.51
CA ALA A 649 -53.51 -3.43 21.83
C ALA A 649 -54.59 -2.67 21.03
N ASP A 650 -55.76 -3.26 20.91
CA ASP A 650 -56.97 -2.56 20.43
C ASP A 650 -57.46 -1.60 21.53
N ASP A 651 -57.68 -0.35 21.16
CA ASP A 651 -58.07 0.67 22.15
C ASP A 651 -59.48 0.38 22.70
N ARG A 652 -59.59 0.39 24.03
CA ARG A 652 -60.87 0.26 24.72
C ARG A 652 -60.85 1.01 26.04
N ARG A 653 -62.05 1.38 26.50
CA ARG A 653 -62.22 2.05 27.78
C ARG A 653 -61.61 1.21 28.91
N GLY A 654 -60.73 1.84 29.70
CA GLY A 654 -60.07 1.22 30.85
C GLY A 654 -58.78 0.45 30.55
N LEU A 655 -58.38 0.31 29.28
CA LEU A 655 -57.22 -0.49 28.87
C LEU A 655 -55.91 -0.09 29.59
N TYR A 656 -55.60 1.21 29.67
CA TYR A 656 -54.37 1.68 30.32
C TYR A 656 -54.34 1.33 31.81
N ALA A 657 -55.49 1.42 32.50
CA ALA A 657 -55.60 1.06 33.91
C ALA A 657 -55.37 -0.45 34.09
N ASP A 658 -55.99 -1.28 33.24
CA ASP A 658 -55.81 -2.73 33.25
C ASP A 658 -54.33 -3.12 33.06
N ILE A 659 -53.63 -2.45 32.15
CA ILE A 659 -52.21 -2.70 31.85
C ILE A 659 -51.32 -2.34 33.04
N LEU A 660 -51.46 -1.11 33.57
CA LEU A 660 -50.65 -0.67 34.71
C LEU A 660 -50.94 -1.50 35.97
N GLN A 661 -52.20 -1.89 36.18
CA GLN A 661 -52.60 -2.74 37.30
C GLN A 661 -52.04 -4.17 37.16
N ALA A 662 -52.08 -4.77 35.96
CA ALA A 662 -51.53 -6.10 35.73
C ALA A 662 -50.02 -6.16 35.99
N VAL A 663 -49.27 -5.10 35.63
CA VAL A 663 -47.84 -4.99 35.91
C VAL A 663 -47.57 -4.72 37.40
N SER A 664 -48.42 -3.93 38.07
CA SER A 664 -48.24 -3.68 39.50
C SER A 664 -48.55 -4.92 40.36
N GLN A 665 -49.57 -5.71 39.99
CA GLN A 665 -49.95 -6.95 40.67
C GLN A 665 -48.87 -8.04 40.65
N THR A 666 -47.91 -7.97 39.72
CA THR A 666 -46.78 -8.91 39.69
C THR A 666 -45.72 -8.61 40.74
N GLY A 667 -45.85 -7.49 41.48
CA GLY A 667 -44.85 -7.01 42.44
C GLY A 667 -43.75 -6.18 41.78
N THR A 668 -44.00 -5.69 40.56
CA THR A 668 -43.02 -5.03 39.70
C THR A 668 -43.16 -3.52 39.81
N ASN A 669 -42.04 -2.81 40.02
CA ASN A 669 -42.03 -1.37 40.05
C ASN A 669 -42.05 -0.78 38.62
N ILE A 670 -42.93 0.19 38.36
CA ILE A 670 -43.04 0.88 37.07
C ILE A 670 -42.32 2.23 37.17
N ARG A 671 -41.19 2.38 36.47
CA ARG A 671 -40.41 3.63 36.47
C ARG A 671 -41.03 4.71 35.60
N ARG A 672 -41.53 4.31 34.44
CA ARG A 672 -42.06 5.22 33.41
C ARG A 672 -43.00 4.44 32.51
N ALA A 673 -44.09 5.07 32.09
CA ALA A 673 -44.99 4.53 31.08
C ALA A 673 -45.32 5.64 30.08
N ASP A 674 -45.01 5.40 28.81
CA ASP A 674 -45.37 6.24 27.69
C ASP A 674 -46.53 5.55 26.95
N LEU A 675 -47.70 6.20 26.90
CA LEU A 675 -48.94 5.61 26.38
C LEU A 675 -49.44 6.48 25.23
N HIS A 676 -49.75 5.85 24.11
CA HIS A 676 -50.23 6.52 22.90
C HIS A 676 -51.45 5.78 22.35
N THR A 677 -52.34 6.53 21.72
CA THR A 677 -53.43 5.97 20.90
C THR A 677 -53.39 6.64 19.54
N LYS A 678 -53.50 5.83 18.49
CA LYS A 678 -53.64 6.32 17.12
C LYS A 678 -54.54 5.38 16.34
N ASP A 679 -55.49 5.94 15.59
CA ASP A 679 -56.35 5.21 14.65
C ASP A 679 -57.06 3.98 15.24
N GLY A 680 -57.50 4.05 16.51
CA GLY A 680 -58.20 2.96 17.20
C GLY A 680 -57.29 1.87 17.81
N SER A 681 -55.98 2.01 17.67
CA SER A 681 -54.98 1.15 18.32
C SER A 681 -54.25 1.90 19.43
N ALA A 682 -54.09 1.24 20.58
CA ALA A 682 -53.31 1.71 21.71
C ALA A 682 -51.95 1.03 21.72
N PHE A 683 -50.88 1.80 21.85
CA PHE A 683 -49.52 1.29 21.93
C PHE A 683 -48.71 2.11 22.91
N GLY A 684 -47.71 1.49 23.51
CA GLY A 684 -46.95 2.17 24.54
C GLY A 684 -45.69 1.46 24.94
N THR A 685 -44.86 2.18 25.68
CA THR A 685 -43.64 1.68 26.27
C THR A 685 -43.73 1.75 27.79
N ILE A 686 -43.46 0.64 28.48
CA ILE A 686 -43.43 0.58 29.94
C ILE A 686 -42.02 0.19 30.39
N PHE A 687 -41.43 0.99 31.26
CA PHE A 687 -40.15 0.74 31.91
C PHE A 687 -40.42 0.12 33.27
N VAL A 688 -40.04 -1.15 33.43
CA VAL A 688 -40.26 -1.94 34.63
C VAL A 688 -38.95 -2.38 35.26
N GLU A 689 -38.92 -2.57 36.58
CA GLU A 689 -37.79 -3.19 37.29
C GLU A 689 -38.12 -4.64 37.64
N VAL A 690 -37.36 -5.59 37.10
CA VAL A 690 -37.56 -7.05 37.29
C VAL A 690 -36.31 -7.68 37.88
N ASP A 691 -36.47 -8.68 38.72
CA ASP A 691 -35.32 -9.28 39.44
C ASP A 691 -34.58 -10.32 38.60
N ASN A 692 -35.31 -11.08 37.77
CA ASN A 692 -34.78 -12.13 36.92
C ASN A 692 -35.72 -12.41 35.73
N LEU A 693 -35.28 -13.28 34.81
CA LEU A 693 -36.06 -13.68 33.64
C LEU A 693 -37.42 -14.31 34.01
N THR A 694 -37.49 -15.04 35.13
CA THR A 694 -38.74 -15.65 35.61
C THR A 694 -39.76 -14.60 36.04
N HIS A 695 -39.32 -13.55 36.74
CA HIS A 695 -40.14 -12.39 37.09
C HIS A 695 -40.59 -11.67 35.82
N LEU A 696 -39.68 -11.40 34.87
CA LEU A 696 -40.02 -10.78 33.58
C LEU A 696 -41.09 -11.57 32.80
N ALA A 697 -40.96 -12.89 32.73
CA ALA A 697 -41.94 -13.76 32.07
C ALA A 697 -43.32 -13.68 32.74
N LYS A 698 -43.36 -13.55 34.08
CA LYS A 698 -44.61 -13.33 34.83
C LYS A 698 -45.26 -12.00 34.46
N VAL A 699 -44.49 -10.92 34.33
CA VAL A 699 -44.98 -9.59 33.88
C VAL A 699 -45.55 -9.66 32.47
N LEU A 700 -44.80 -10.23 31.52
CA LEU A 700 -45.24 -10.38 30.12
C LEU A 700 -46.54 -11.19 30.04
N LYS A 701 -46.64 -12.29 30.80
CA LYS A 701 -47.84 -13.13 30.83
C LYS A 701 -49.05 -12.41 31.44
N ALA A 702 -48.85 -11.57 32.45
CA ALA A 702 -49.92 -10.78 33.05
C ALA A 702 -50.49 -9.78 32.04
N VAL A 703 -49.62 -9.07 31.30
CA VAL A 703 -50.04 -8.11 30.27
C VAL A 703 -50.71 -8.80 29.07
N ARG A 704 -50.20 -9.95 28.60
CA ARG A 704 -50.81 -10.73 27.49
C ARG A 704 -52.22 -11.24 27.79
N ARG A 705 -52.59 -11.43 29.05
CA ARG A 705 -53.91 -11.93 29.45
C ARG A 705 -55.00 -10.86 29.38
N ILE A 706 -54.63 -9.59 29.27
CA ILE A 706 -55.59 -8.49 29.18
C ILE A 706 -56.29 -8.58 27.83
N LYS A 707 -57.62 -8.67 27.86
CA LYS A 707 -58.44 -8.68 26.66
C LYS A 707 -58.20 -7.40 25.86
N GLY A 708 -57.79 -7.55 24.60
CA GLY A 708 -57.45 -6.45 23.68
C GLY A 708 -55.95 -6.27 23.45
N VAL A 709 -55.06 -6.85 24.26
CA VAL A 709 -53.60 -6.81 23.99
C VAL A 709 -53.27 -7.75 22.83
N VAL A 710 -52.70 -7.18 21.77
CA VAL A 710 -52.28 -7.89 20.55
C VAL A 710 -50.86 -8.44 20.72
N SER A 711 -49.93 -7.62 21.22
CA SER A 711 -48.56 -8.05 21.50
C SER A 711 -47.96 -7.32 22.70
N VAL A 712 -47.03 -7.99 23.38
CA VAL A 712 -46.15 -7.36 24.36
C VAL A 712 -44.82 -8.09 24.35
N ASP A 713 -43.78 -7.32 24.07
CA ASP A 713 -42.44 -7.81 23.83
C ASP A 713 -41.41 -6.86 24.45
N ARG A 714 -40.23 -7.38 24.72
CA ARG A 714 -39.09 -6.56 25.14
C ARG A 714 -38.53 -5.85 23.92
N ARG A 715 -38.36 -4.53 24.00
CA ARG A 715 -37.86 -3.77 22.84
C ARG A 715 -36.35 -3.95 22.69
N GLU A 716 -35.93 -4.47 21.54
CA GLU A 716 -34.54 -4.41 21.10
C GLU A 716 -34.34 -3.11 20.29
N ILE A 717 -33.40 -2.27 20.70
CA ILE A 717 -33.08 -1.04 19.97
C ILE A 717 -32.07 -1.40 18.88
N GLN A 718 -32.47 -1.38 17.61
CA GLN A 718 -31.52 -1.22 16.51
C GLN A 718 -30.87 0.15 16.68
N ALA A 719 -29.57 0.17 16.97
CA ALA A 719 -28.82 1.41 16.95
C ALA A 719 -28.60 1.75 15.46
N GLY A 720 -29.18 2.87 15.01
CA GLY A 720 -28.87 3.45 13.70
C GLY A 720 -27.50 4.08 13.71
#